data_AF-A0A2N1VGR4-F1
#
_entry.id   AF-A0A2N1VGR4-F1
#
_cell.length_a   1.000
_cell.length_b   1.000
_cell.length_c   1.000
_cell.angle_alpha   90.00
_cell.angle_beta   90.00
_cell.angle_gamma   90.00
#
_symmetry.space_group_name_H-M   'P 1'
#
loop_
_entity.id
_entity.type
_entity.pdbx_description
1 polymer ?
#
loop_
_entity_poly.entity_id
_entity_poly.type
_entity_poly.pdbx_seq_one_letter_code
_entity_poly.pdbx_strand_id
1 'polypeptide(L)'
;MKKNMKTLIKYILILALTSSLSYPQTLTKISVQKEVESELSITESYPIDARPLLERFSQANGIDLNNIEPIPASLKKTAWNFSVGSKYTWWASDLRTGASPSFYQVSATCQAVGTNCYVFVQDSLWTSRVDQNAVDSVRIAFDSKTPSGSINPNKGIYQNNVDTFGNPPNVDGDSKIIILILDIRDGYSGSGGYTAGYFYGYNQGNGTWSNKAEIYYLDGNPLNLKTSGGLTTGMSTTAHEFQHMIQYNYHGIIYSGSQETFYNEGLSLVAEVINGYPLYSQSSYYNISTNRYMLDWNPNNNATDVLKDYSRAARFFLYLKEQFGVGVLKGITQSSKVGMSALDLDALPAVPTSRRFSDIVVDWWVANYLNDRSVDAKWGYIYPNVPKVSSTSILNPNVTSSDAVYKLGAQYLSFTSGKNLRINFDTQNNASIKLKAIKTGPAGKQVVDVTPAADFNVTDFGTNYTDVTFLICQNDFGFMNTSQVNKGPYTYYYYASGTYENKPIEIAYDLNQPTGVFNWPAGDSVAVVFDGVPNTMLDSIRVALRTLAPMNGGVWRKATTGTALFGKQLAGPITATGKTYVSGTYPPSWPNWVKIDLRSLKIDAGSSFVVSFLIDGAYQAGLSTGPNRIMNTYQPTSNGLTYTTNNGIRKWYNFYVDSSAPQDSFIVYLMRAYVSDKTTGVEKVIELMPATYSLNQNYPNPFNPSTVISYNLPAAGHVSLKIYDLMGREVATLVDKFQQAGSHNSQFSILNSQFASGIYFYTIKTGNFIKTKKMVLMK
;
A
#
# COMPACT_ATOMS: atom_id res chain seq x y z
N MET A 1 -20.30 -57.27 44.62
CA MET A 1 -19.30 -56.46 43.89
C MET A 1 -18.98 -57.18 42.61
N LYS A 2 -19.28 -56.51 41.51
CA LYS A 2 -20.01 -57.07 40.37
C LYS A 2 -19.17 -56.92 39.11
N LYS A 3 -19.11 -58.01 38.34
CA LYS A 3 -19.15 -58.07 36.87
C LYS A 3 -19.36 -56.69 36.21
N ASN A 4 -18.28 -56.06 35.74
CA ASN A 4 -18.20 -55.13 34.59
C ASN A 4 -16.82 -54.46 34.49
N MET A 5 -15.75 -55.26 34.37
CA MET A 5 -14.39 -54.74 34.12
C MET A 5 -13.69 -55.53 33.00
N LYS A 6 -14.43 -55.84 31.93
CA LYS A 6 -13.90 -56.51 30.73
C LYS A 6 -13.95 -55.65 29.45
N THR A 7 -14.21 -54.35 29.58
CA THR A 7 -14.12 -53.39 28.46
C THR A 7 -13.05 -52.30 28.70
N LEU A 8 -12.21 -52.46 29.72
CA LEU A 8 -11.13 -51.50 30.08
C LEU A 8 -9.71 -52.01 29.73
N ILE A 9 -9.59 -53.13 29.01
CA ILE A 9 -8.29 -53.76 28.63
C ILE A 9 -8.05 -53.68 27.11
N LYS A 10 -8.82 -52.86 26.37
CA LYS A 10 -8.53 -52.55 24.95
C LYS A 10 -7.95 -51.16 24.72
N TYR A 11 -7.85 -50.32 25.75
CA TYR A 11 -7.39 -48.92 25.62
C TYR A 11 -6.08 -48.59 26.34
N ILE A 12 -5.43 -49.54 27.01
CA ILE A 12 -4.18 -49.27 27.79
C ILE A 12 -3.00 -50.17 27.33
N LEU A 13 -3.14 -50.85 26.18
CA LEU A 13 -2.09 -51.75 25.66
C LEU A 13 -1.66 -51.45 24.21
N ILE A 14 -1.78 -50.19 23.80
CA ILE A 14 -1.05 -49.60 22.66
C ILE A 14 -0.48 -48.27 23.14
N LEU A 15 0.31 -48.27 24.21
CA LEU A 15 1.07 -47.11 24.69
C LEU A 15 1.97 -47.54 25.86
N ALA A 16 3.02 -48.30 25.55
CA ALA A 16 4.32 -48.25 26.19
C ALA A 16 5.12 -49.50 25.81
N LEU A 17 6.39 -49.27 25.43
CA LEU A 17 7.42 -50.24 25.06
C LEU A 17 7.26 -50.70 23.60
N THR A 18 7.99 -50.13 22.64
CA THR A 18 9.45 -50.29 22.57
C THR A 18 10.21 -49.07 22.04
N SER A 19 11.45 -48.98 22.52
CA SER A 19 12.64 -48.36 21.92
C SER A 19 12.66 -46.84 21.76
N SER A 20 13.29 -46.20 22.74
CA SER A 20 14.55 -45.45 22.54
C SER A 20 14.98 -45.26 21.08
N LEU A 21 14.43 -44.24 20.44
CA LEU A 21 15.16 -43.41 19.50
C LEU A 21 14.83 -41.99 19.92
N SER A 22 15.82 -41.34 20.51
CA SER A 22 15.99 -39.91 20.46
C SER A 22 15.81 -39.46 19.01
N TYR A 23 14.58 -39.12 18.63
CA TYR A 23 14.37 -38.20 17.55
C TYR A 23 14.86 -36.87 18.11
N PRO A 24 15.96 -36.28 17.61
CA PRO A 24 16.05 -34.85 17.71
C PRO A 24 14.71 -34.35 17.16
N GLN A 25 14.05 -33.42 17.85
CA GLN A 25 13.28 -32.46 17.09
C GLN A 25 14.32 -31.79 16.20
N THR A 26 14.57 -32.40 15.03
CA THR A 26 15.04 -31.70 13.86
C THR A 26 14.05 -30.56 13.78
N LEU A 27 14.50 -29.40 14.27
CA LEU A 27 14.47 -28.13 13.59
C LEU A 27 14.05 -28.38 12.14
N THR A 28 12.76 -28.63 11.91
CA THR A 28 12.16 -28.50 10.60
C THR A 28 12.32 -27.03 10.38
N LYS A 29 13.42 -26.73 9.70
CA LYS A 29 13.95 -25.39 9.49
C LYS A 29 12.76 -24.51 9.24
N ILE A 30 12.50 -23.63 10.21
CA ILE A 30 11.65 -22.47 10.09
C ILE A 30 12.46 -21.49 9.23
N SER A 31 12.77 -21.92 7.99
CA SER A 31 13.45 -21.17 6.95
C SER A 31 12.45 -20.42 6.06
N VAL A 32 11.16 -20.53 6.37
CA VAL A 32 10.07 -19.96 5.57
C VAL A 32 10.09 -18.43 5.57
N GLN A 33 10.66 -17.77 6.59
CA GLN A 33 10.76 -16.30 6.55
C GLN A 33 11.72 -15.81 5.46
N LYS A 34 12.82 -16.52 5.17
CA LYS A 34 13.76 -16.12 4.09
C LYS A 34 13.31 -16.54 2.69
N GLU A 35 12.57 -17.64 2.56
CA GLU A 35 12.00 -18.02 1.26
C GLU A 35 10.86 -17.08 0.84
N VAL A 36 10.08 -16.54 1.79
CA VAL A 36 9.00 -15.57 1.49
C VAL A 36 9.50 -14.13 1.39
N GLU A 37 10.63 -13.78 2.03
CA GLU A 37 11.36 -12.51 1.78
C GLU A 37 11.97 -12.43 0.37
N SER A 38 12.12 -13.56 -0.33
CA SER A 38 12.65 -13.59 -1.71
C SER A 38 11.70 -12.97 -2.75
N GLU A 39 10.44 -12.72 -2.39
CA GLU A 39 9.43 -12.08 -3.26
C GLU A 39 9.31 -10.56 -3.07
N LEU A 40 9.88 -9.99 -2.01
CA LEU A 40 10.05 -8.54 -1.83
C LEU A 40 11.45 -8.18 -2.34
N SER A 41 11.56 -7.11 -3.14
CA SER A 41 12.84 -6.79 -3.80
C SER A 41 13.98 -6.70 -2.77
N ILE A 42 14.92 -7.63 -2.86
CA ILE A 42 16.17 -7.74 -2.07
C ILE A 42 17.06 -6.48 -2.13
N THR A 43 16.64 -5.46 -2.88
CA THR A 43 17.34 -4.21 -3.17
C THR A 43 16.85 -2.99 -2.37
N GLU A 44 15.70 -3.06 -1.67
CA GLU A 44 15.14 -1.94 -0.90
C GLU A 44 14.95 -2.28 0.59
N SER A 45 14.97 -1.26 1.46
CA SER A 45 14.78 -1.42 2.91
C SER A 45 13.38 -0.96 3.32
N TYR A 46 12.70 -1.71 4.21
CA TYR A 46 11.34 -1.40 4.64
C TYR A 46 11.12 -1.73 6.12
N PRO A 47 10.33 -0.93 6.87
CA PRO A 47 10.04 -1.21 8.26
C PRO A 47 9.13 -2.44 8.39
N ILE A 48 9.28 -3.22 9.45
CA ILE A 48 8.44 -4.36 9.82
C ILE A 48 7.92 -4.23 11.25
N ASP A 49 6.83 -4.95 11.55
CA ASP A 49 6.22 -5.04 12.88
C ASP A 49 7.18 -5.64 13.91
N ALA A 50 7.46 -4.88 14.97
CA ALA A 50 8.25 -5.38 16.08
C ALA A 50 7.50 -6.44 16.92
N ARG A 51 6.17 -6.40 16.97
CA ARG A 51 5.37 -7.20 17.89
C ARG A 51 5.53 -8.70 17.67
N PRO A 52 5.43 -9.27 16.45
CA PRO A 52 5.70 -10.69 16.22
C PRO A 52 7.13 -11.09 16.64
N LEU A 53 8.10 -10.20 16.49
CA LEU A 53 9.49 -10.45 16.93
C LEU A 53 9.55 -10.46 18.46
N LEU A 54 8.90 -9.51 19.13
CA LEU A 54 8.80 -9.44 20.59
C LEU A 54 8.01 -10.59 21.21
N GLU A 55 6.95 -11.07 20.55
CA GLU A 55 6.18 -12.24 20.99
C GLU A 55 7.05 -13.51 20.91
N ARG A 56 7.78 -13.72 19.81
CA ARG A 56 8.75 -14.82 19.68
C ARG A 56 9.89 -14.70 20.69
N PHE A 57 10.39 -13.49 20.89
CA PHE A 57 11.40 -13.19 21.88
C PHE A 57 10.91 -13.55 23.29
N SER A 58 9.69 -13.16 23.64
CA SER A 58 9.06 -13.45 24.93
C SER A 58 8.91 -14.96 25.13
N GLN A 59 8.39 -15.67 24.13
CA GLN A 59 8.25 -17.14 24.17
C GLN A 59 9.59 -17.83 24.39
N ALA A 60 10.63 -17.41 23.67
CA ALA A 60 11.95 -18.02 23.78
C ALA A 60 12.67 -17.71 25.11
N ASN A 61 12.32 -16.61 25.77
CA ASN A 61 12.84 -16.23 27.09
C ASN A 61 11.91 -16.59 28.25
N GLY A 62 10.79 -17.28 28.00
CA GLY A 62 9.81 -17.65 29.03
C GLY A 62 9.13 -16.45 29.70
N ILE A 63 8.95 -15.34 28.98
CA ILE A 63 8.32 -14.11 29.48
C ILE A 63 6.83 -14.13 29.16
N ASP A 64 6.00 -14.01 30.19
CA ASP A 64 4.57 -13.78 30.05
C ASP A 64 4.24 -12.32 30.35
N LEU A 65 3.90 -11.56 29.30
CA LEU A 65 3.63 -10.12 29.42
C LEU A 65 2.39 -9.80 30.26
N ASN A 66 1.50 -10.77 30.48
CA ASN A 66 0.29 -10.57 31.29
C ASN A 66 0.57 -10.73 32.78
N ASN A 67 1.69 -11.35 33.15
CA ASN A 67 2.06 -11.70 34.53
C ASN A 67 3.40 -11.05 34.92
N ILE A 68 3.74 -9.91 34.32
CA ILE A 68 4.90 -9.13 34.74
C ILE A 68 4.56 -8.45 36.07
N GLU A 69 5.28 -8.81 37.13
CA GLU A 69 5.17 -8.13 38.42
C GLU A 69 5.57 -6.64 38.28
N PRO A 70 4.65 -5.70 38.53
CA PRO A 70 4.94 -4.27 38.49
C PRO A 70 6.04 -3.89 39.48
N ILE A 71 6.74 -2.80 39.22
CA ILE A 71 7.72 -2.24 40.17
C ILE A 71 7.02 -2.04 41.54
N PRO A 72 7.54 -2.59 42.66
CA PRO A 72 6.87 -2.54 43.93
C PRO A 72 6.84 -1.09 44.39
N ALA A 73 5.80 -0.71 45.15
CA ALA A 73 5.66 0.66 45.63
C ALA A 73 6.89 1.17 46.42
N SER A 74 7.65 0.27 47.02
CA SER A 74 8.91 0.56 47.74
C SER A 74 10.13 0.81 46.86
N LEU A 75 10.09 0.44 45.57
CA LEU A 75 11.14 0.76 44.58
C LEU A 75 10.73 1.89 43.63
N LYS A 76 9.57 2.55 43.84
CA LYS A 76 9.26 3.84 43.22
C LYS A 76 10.39 4.80 43.55
N LYS A 77 11.34 4.95 42.63
CA LYS A 77 12.53 5.76 42.88
C LYS A 77 12.11 7.22 42.86
N THR A 78 12.83 8.04 43.61
CA THR A 78 12.99 9.46 43.27
C THR A 78 13.37 9.57 41.79
N ALA A 79 12.83 10.58 41.09
CA ALA A 79 13.12 10.84 39.68
C ALA A 79 14.58 10.57 39.31
N TRP A 80 14.82 10.02 38.10
CA TRP A 80 16.16 9.61 37.67
C TRP A 80 17.16 10.77 37.70
N ASN A 81 16.67 12.00 37.51
CA ASN A 81 17.46 13.24 37.54
C ASN A 81 18.67 13.19 36.59
N PHE A 82 18.55 12.49 35.46
CA PHE A 82 19.58 12.51 34.44
C PHE A 82 19.78 13.93 33.91
N SER A 83 21.04 14.35 33.82
CA SER A 83 21.44 15.56 33.10
C SER A 83 22.06 15.18 31.76
N VAL A 84 22.14 16.15 30.83
CA VAL A 84 22.95 15.98 29.61
C VAL A 84 24.37 15.54 29.99
N GLY A 85 24.87 14.53 29.30
CA GLY A 85 26.16 13.87 29.58
C GLY A 85 26.08 12.68 30.55
N SER A 86 24.94 12.43 31.19
CA SER A 86 24.76 11.23 32.03
C SER A 86 24.95 9.97 31.19
N LYS A 87 25.80 9.05 31.65
CA LYS A 87 26.01 7.76 31.01
C LYS A 87 25.21 6.69 31.73
N TYR A 88 24.54 5.83 30.96
CA TYR A 88 23.78 4.72 31.50
C TYR A 88 23.83 3.52 30.56
N THR A 89 23.72 2.32 31.12
CA THR A 89 23.68 1.07 30.36
C THR A 89 22.27 0.50 30.40
N TRP A 90 21.61 0.45 29.24
CA TRP A 90 20.23 -0.01 29.08
C TRP A 90 20.18 -1.45 28.58
N TRP A 91 19.19 -2.22 29.01
CA TRP A 91 18.83 -3.49 28.39
C TRP A 91 18.03 -3.27 27.10
N ALA A 92 18.26 -4.09 26.10
CA ALA A 92 17.53 -4.14 24.83
C ALA A 92 17.31 -5.60 24.39
N SER A 93 16.26 -5.83 23.60
CA SER A 93 15.90 -7.15 23.07
C SER A 93 16.65 -7.43 21.76
N ASP A 94 17.32 -8.59 21.66
CA ASP A 94 17.89 -9.06 20.39
C ASP A 94 16.78 -9.71 19.54
N LEU A 95 16.34 -8.98 18.50
CA LEU A 95 15.22 -9.34 17.62
C LEU A 95 15.63 -10.16 16.38
N ARG A 96 16.92 -10.54 16.27
CA ARG A 96 17.42 -11.33 15.13
C ARG A 96 16.83 -12.74 15.08
N THR A 97 16.42 -13.16 13.88
CA THR A 97 15.93 -14.52 13.64
C THR A 97 17.05 -15.57 13.77
N GLY A 98 16.85 -16.62 14.57
CA GLY A 98 17.76 -17.78 14.64
C GLY A 98 18.91 -17.67 15.65
N ALA A 99 19.07 -16.54 16.32
CA ALA A 99 19.83 -16.47 17.57
C ALA A 99 19.00 -17.13 18.70
N SER A 100 19.64 -17.62 19.77
CA SER A 100 18.92 -17.81 21.04
C SER A 100 18.46 -16.42 21.48
N PRO A 101 17.15 -16.09 21.41
CA PRO A 101 16.68 -14.73 21.68
C PRO A 101 17.15 -14.35 23.07
N SER A 102 17.86 -13.24 23.19
CA SER A 102 18.54 -12.87 24.43
C SER A 102 18.56 -11.36 24.59
N PHE A 103 18.72 -10.91 25.82
CA PHE A 103 18.89 -9.50 26.11
C PHE A 103 20.34 -9.09 25.90
N TYR A 104 20.56 -7.85 25.48
CA TYR A 104 21.88 -7.25 25.41
C TYR A 104 21.90 -5.88 26.07
N GLN A 105 23.09 -5.46 26.48
CA GLN A 105 23.32 -4.17 27.10
C GLN A 105 23.80 -3.14 26.07
N VAL A 106 23.29 -1.92 26.20
CA VAL A 106 23.58 -0.77 25.34
C VAL A 106 24.12 0.36 26.21
N SER A 107 25.40 0.68 26.05
CA SER A 107 25.97 1.89 26.64
C SER A 107 25.51 3.12 25.86
N ALA A 108 24.86 4.04 26.56
CA ALA A 108 24.30 5.24 25.97
C ALA A 108 24.56 6.46 26.85
N THR A 109 24.59 7.62 26.20
CA THR A 109 24.73 8.92 26.85
C THR A 109 23.43 9.71 26.69
N CYS A 110 22.96 10.36 27.77
CA CYS A 110 21.84 11.31 27.72
C CYS A 110 22.29 12.56 26.97
N GLN A 111 21.74 12.79 25.79
CA GLN A 111 22.11 13.91 24.92
C GLN A 111 21.14 15.08 25.02
N ALA A 112 19.93 14.86 25.54
CA ALA A 112 19.00 15.93 25.87
C ALA A 112 18.04 15.55 26.99
N VAL A 113 17.65 16.57 27.76
CA VAL A 113 16.62 16.49 28.78
C VAL A 113 15.50 17.43 28.37
N GLY A 114 14.32 16.87 28.20
CA GLY A 114 13.09 17.55 27.88
C GLY A 114 12.20 17.81 29.09
N THR A 115 11.05 18.40 28.83
CA THR A 115 9.98 18.53 29.83
C THR A 115 9.43 17.15 30.17
N ASN A 116 9.18 16.31 29.17
CA ASN A 116 8.55 15.01 29.31
C ASN A 116 9.46 13.84 28.91
N CYS A 117 10.72 14.08 28.54
CA CYS A 117 11.61 13.00 28.11
C CYS A 117 13.07 13.14 28.51
N TYR A 118 13.78 12.01 28.54
CA TYR A 118 15.23 11.92 28.41
C TYR A 118 15.54 11.29 27.06
N VAL A 119 16.43 11.91 26.27
CA VAL A 119 16.89 11.34 24.99
C VAL A 119 18.29 10.75 25.18
N PHE A 120 18.37 9.43 25.18
CA PHE A 120 19.62 8.69 25.24
C PHE A 120 20.02 8.24 23.83
N VAL A 121 21.32 8.31 23.54
CA VAL A 121 21.88 7.84 22.27
C VAL A 121 22.96 6.83 22.56
N GLN A 122 22.88 5.66 21.93
CA GLN A 122 23.95 4.66 21.95
C GLN A 122 25.25 5.31 21.49
N ASP A 123 26.32 5.13 22.27
CA ASP A 123 27.55 5.89 22.08
C ASP A 123 28.17 5.71 20.68
N SER A 124 28.00 4.54 20.05
CA SER A 124 28.50 4.25 18.69
C SER A 124 27.71 4.92 17.55
N LEU A 125 26.48 5.37 17.81
CA LEU A 125 25.67 6.11 16.83
C LEU A 125 25.95 7.60 16.83
N TRP A 126 26.56 8.11 17.91
CA TRP A 126 26.93 9.50 18.04
C TRP A 126 27.90 9.90 16.92
N THR A 127 27.62 11.00 16.23
CA THR A 127 28.30 11.53 15.02
C THR A 127 28.05 10.75 13.72
N SER A 128 27.85 9.43 13.78
CA SER A 128 27.71 8.57 12.59
C SER A 128 26.29 8.60 12.00
N ARG A 129 25.26 8.48 12.86
CA ARG A 129 23.84 8.42 12.49
C ARG A 129 22.98 9.44 13.23
N VAL A 130 23.48 9.94 14.35
CA VAL A 130 22.80 10.90 15.23
C VAL A 130 23.77 12.01 15.62
N ASP A 131 23.30 13.24 15.64
CA ASP A 131 24.03 14.41 16.17
C ASP A 131 23.11 15.24 17.07
N GLN A 132 23.63 16.35 17.60
CA GLN A 132 22.87 17.19 18.52
C GLN A 132 21.60 17.77 17.86
N ASN A 133 21.64 18.13 16.58
CA ASN A 133 20.46 18.65 15.87
C ASN A 133 19.37 17.58 15.78
N ALA A 134 19.76 16.32 15.54
CA ALA A 134 18.85 15.20 15.53
C ALA A 134 18.20 14.98 16.91
N VAL A 135 19.00 14.98 17.97
CA VAL A 135 18.52 14.83 19.36
C VAL A 135 17.59 15.98 19.75
N ASP A 136 17.96 17.23 19.42
CA ASP A 136 17.12 18.39 19.68
C ASP A 136 15.80 18.32 18.93
N SER A 137 15.82 17.81 17.69
CA SER A 137 14.60 17.56 16.91
C SER A 137 13.71 16.52 17.56
N VAL A 138 14.28 15.42 18.06
CA VAL A 138 13.54 14.38 18.82
C VAL A 138 12.89 14.98 20.07
N ARG A 139 13.66 15.70 20.89
CA ARG A 139 13.16 16.34 22.12
C ARG A 139 12.07 17.36 21.80
N ILE A 140 12.30 18.25 20.83
CA ILE A 140 11.33 19.29 20.45
C ILE A 140 10.04 18.66 19.93
N ALA A 141 10.16 17.65 19.07
CA ALA A 141 9.02 16.92 18.53
C ALA A 141 8.20 16.28 19.63
N PHE A 142 8.86 15.62 20.58
CA PHE A 142 8.20 14.97 21.69
C PHE A 142 7.52 15.97 22.63
N ASP A 143 8.22 17.02 23.05
CA ASP A 143 7.74 17.92 24.10
C ASP A 143 6.80 19.03 23.63
N SER A 144 7.02 19.58 22.43
CA SER A 144 6.52 20.95 22.17
C SER A 144 6.08 21.26 20.75
N LYS A 145 6.55 20.53 19.73
CA LYS A 145 6.24 20.94 18.35
C LYS A 145 6.13 19.80 17.35
N THR A 146 5.00 19.67 16.70
CA THR A 146 4.77 18.70 15.63
C THR A 146 4.50 19.42 14.29
N PRO A 147 4.53 18.71 13.15
CA PRO A 147 4.20 19.28 11.84
C PRO A 147 2.88 20.09 11.82
N SER A 148 2.77 21.06 10.89
CA SER A 148 1.56 21.88 10.80
C SER A 148 0.25 21.11 10.53
N GLY A 149 0.34 19.88 10.01
CA GLY A 149 -0.79 18.99 9.78
C GLY A 149 -1.29 18.23 11.02
N SER A 150 -0.64 18.38 12.18
CA SER A 150 -1.08 17.75 13.43
C SER A 150 -2.40 18.35 13.93
N ILE A 151 -3.07 17.62 14.83
CA ILE A 151 -4.24 18.12 15.56
C ILE A 151 -3.91 19.37 16.40
N ASN A 152 -2.72 19.43 16.99
CA ASN A 152 -2.17 20.64 17.58
C ASN A 152 -0.64 20.70 17.39
N PRO A 153 -0.15 21.51 16.44
CA PRO A 153 1.28 21.64 16.16
C PRO A 153 2.15 22.20 17.29
N ASN A 154 1.56 22.81 18.33
CA ASN A 154 2.28 23.51 19.40
C ASN A 154 2.30 22.73 20.73
N LYS A 155 1.88 21.46 20.71
CA LYS A 155 1.76 20.63 21.91
C LYS A 155 2.80 19.51 22.00
N GLY A 156 3.49 19.21 20.90
CA GLY A 156 4.38 18.05 20.83
C GLY A 156 3.63 16.72 20.77
N ILE A 157 4.37 15.65 20.49
CA ILE A 157 3.85 14.28 20.44
C ILE A 157 3.29 13.85 21.79
N TYR A 158 3.98 14.19 22.88
CA TYR A 158 3.57 13.79 24.23
C TYR A 158 2.14 14.25 24.52
N GLN A 159 1.89 15.56 24.44
CA GLN A 159 0.59 16.10 24.82
C GLN A 159 -0.48 15.77 23.77
N ASN A 160 -0.16 15.73 22.48
CA ASN A 160 -1.13 15.30 21.45
C ASN A 160 -1.61 13.87 21.67
N ASN A 161 -0.70 12.94 21.98
CA ASN A 161 -1.05 11.56 22.29
C ASN A 161 -1.80 11.46 23.61
N VAL A 162 -1.38 12.19 24.66
CA VAL A 162 -2.07 12.19 25.95
C VAL A 162 -3.52 12.69 25.84
N ASP A 163 -3.71 13.79 25.12
CA ASP A 163 -5.05 14.35 24.89
C ASP A 163 -5.95 13.35 24.15
N THR A 164 -5.38 12.64 23.17
CA THR A 164 -6.09 11.76 22.24
C THR A 164 -6.34 10.35 22.78
N PHE A 165 -5.40 9.76 23.52
CA PHE A 165 -5.44 8.34 23.92
C PHE A 165 -5.52 8.17 25.44
N GLY A 166 -4.97 9.12 26.21
CA GLY A 166 -4.90 9.05 27.67
C GLY A 166 -3.46 9.06 28.20
N ASN A 167 -3.31 8.95 29.51
CA ASN A 167 -2.00 9.10 30.16
C ASN A 167 -1.08 7.89 29.94
N PRO A 168 0.24 8.10 29.78
CA PRO A 168 1.22 7.04 29.93
C PRO A 168 1.25 6.52 31.38
N PRO A 169 1.86 5.35 31.60
CA PRO A 169 2.14 4.88 32.95
C PRO A 169 3.23 5.74 33.63
N ASN A 170 3.36 5.60 34.95
CA ASN A 170 4.44 6.19 35.75
C ASN A 170 4.82 5.17 36.84
N VAL A 171 5.39 4.04 36.42
CA VAL A 171 5.72 2.92 37.31
C VAL A 171 6.98 3.19 38.13
N ASP A 172 7.91 3.99 37.60
CA ASP A 172 9.21 4.24 38.22
C ASP A 172 9.24 5.49 39.11
N GLY A 173 8.23 6.36 39.02
CA GLY A 173 8.11 7.58 39.81
C GLY A 173 8.65 8.84 39.11
N ASP A 174 9.25 8.72 37.93
CA ASP A 174 9.66 9.83 37.08
C ASP A 174 8.62 10.08 35.97
N SER A 175 8.15 11.32 35.86
CA SER A 175 7.22 11.70 34.80
C SER A 175 7.83 11.69 33.38
N LYS A 176 9.16 11.61 33.25
CA LYS A 176 9.83 11.67 31.96
C LYS A 176 10.02 10.30 31.33
N ILE A 177 9.67 10.21 30.05
CA ILE A 177 9.82 9.02 29.23
C ILE A 177 11.25 8.92 28.70
N ILE A 178 11.82 7.71 28.71
CA ILE A 178 13.14 7.44 28.19
C ILE A 178 13.03 7.07 26.70
N ILE A 179 13.67 7.86 25.86
CA ILE A 179 13.78 7.63 24.42
C ILE A 179 15.20 7.14 24.16
N LEU A 180 15.37 5.85 23.86
CA LEU A 180 16.68 5.28 23.56
C LEU A 180 16.86 5.12 22.05
N ILE A 181 17.78 5.90 21.48
CA ILE A 181 18.21 5.78 20.09
C ILE A 181 19.38 4.81 20.02
N LEU A 182 19.21 3.68 19.32
CA LEU A 182 20.18 2.59 19.25
C LEU A 182 20.17 1.91 17.88
N ASP A 183 21.22 1.14 17.57
CA ASP A 183 21.23 0.19 16.46
C ASP A 183 20.50 -1.06 16.95
N ILE A 184 19.23 -1.22 16.53
CA ILE A 184 18.42 -2.35 16.98
C ILE A 184 18.99 -3.61 16.35
N ARG A 185 19.24 -4.64 17.18
CA ARG A 185 19.64 -5.96 16.67
C ARG A 185 18.42 -6.66 16.07
N ASP A 186 18.03 -6.27 14.87
CA ASP A 186 16.89 -6.81 14.12
C ASP A 186 17.29 -7.70 12.94
N GLY A 187 18.58 -7.73 12.62
CA GLY A 187 19.14 -8.55 11.53
C GLY A 187 19.31 -7.79 10.22
N TYR A 188 19.02 -6.49 10.21
CA TYR A 188 19.28 -5.63 9.07
C TYR A 188 20.78 -5.59 8.74
N SER A 189 21.11 -5.75 7.46
CA SER A 189 22.50 -5.82 6.97
C SER A 189 22.76 -4.99 5.71
N GLY A 190 21.85 -4.06 5.37
CA GLY A 190 21.96 -3.14 4.24
C GLY A 190 20.80 -3.16 3.24
N SER A 191 19.92 -4.16 3.30
CA SER A 191 18.64 -4.21 2.58
C SER A 191 17.64 -5.14 3.29
N GLY A 192 16.36 -5.05 2.94
CA GLY A 192 15.29 -5.87 3.51
C GLY A 192 14.54 -5.25 4.69
N GLY A 193 13.81 -6.09 5.42
CA GLY A 193 13.02 -5.71 6.57
C GLY A 193 13.87 -5.25 7.76
N TYR A 194 13.42 -4.21 8.47
CA TYR A 194 14.05 -3.73 9.71
C TYR A 194 12.99 -3.23 10.72
N THR A 195 13.31 -3.22 12.01
CA THR A 195 12.42 -2.70 13.05
C THR A 195 12.72 -1.23 13.27
N ALA A 196 11.82 -0.32 12.85
CA ALA A 196 12.06 1.13 12.97
C ALA A 196 12.11 1.63 14.43
N GLY A 197 11.44 0.91 15.33
CA GLY A 197 11.38 1.18 16.76
C GLY A 197 10.55 0.10 17.44
N TYR A 198 10.60 0.07 18.78
CA TYR A 198 9.68 -0.77 19.55
C TYR A 198 9.47 -0.23 20.96
N PHE A 199 8.31 -0.55 21.52
CA PHE A 199 8.03 -0.52 22.95
C PHE A 199 7.87 -1.94 23.49
N TYR A 200 8.39 -2.21 24.69
CA TYR A 200 8.27 -3.52 25.33
C TYR A 200 7.94 -3.39 26.81
N GLY A 201 6.69 -3.71 27.17
CA GLY A 201 6.14 -3.53 28.53
C GLY A 201 6.89 -4.26 29.64
N TYR A 202 7.68 -5.30 29.31
CA TYR A 202 8.62 -5.94 30.24
C TYR A 202 9.55 -4.96 30.95
N ASN A 203 9.90 -3.85 30.29
CA ASN A 203 10.75 -2.81 30.87
C ASN A 203 10.11 -2.05 32.04
N GLN A 204 8.82 -2.24 32.30
CA GLN A 204 8.09 -1.59 33.39
C GLN A 204 7.84 -2.53 34.60
N GLY A 205 8.43 -3.72 34.60
CA GLY A 205 8.35 -4.68 35.70
C GLY A 205 9.66 -4.95 36.42
N ASN A 206 9.65 -5.86 37.40
CA ASN A 206 10.84 -6.23 38.18
C ASN A 206 11.76 -7.29 37.58
N GLY A 207 11.53 -7.65 36.32
CA GLY A 207 12.29 -8.71 35.65
C GLY A 207 13.80 -8.46 35.64
N THR A 208 14.59 -9.53 35.61
CA THR A 208 16.06 -9.51 35.65
C THR A 208 16.68 -8.60 34.58
N TRP A 209 16.11 -8.58 33.37
CA TRP A 209 16.61 -7.78 32.24
C TRP A 209 15.73 -6.56 31.96
N SER A 210 14.87 -6.20 32.90
CA SER A 210 14.00 -5.03 32.78
C SER A 210 14.80 -3.76 33.08
N ASN A 211 14.52 -2.69 32.34
CA ASN A 211 15.04 -1.36 32.64
C ASN A 211 14.33 -0.66 33.80
N LYS A 212 13.20 -1.21 34.28
CA LYS A 212 12.40 -0.66 35.38
C LYS A 212 12.03 0.82 35.15
N ALA A 213 11.62 1.15 33.93
CA ALA A 213 11.33 2.50 33.49
C ALA A 213 10.36 2.53 32.30
N GLU A 214 9.68 3.66 32.10
CA GLU A 214 9.00 4.01 30.86
C GLU A 214 10.02 4.28 29.74
N ILE A 215 10.41 3.23 29.01
CA ILE A 215 11.37 3.30 27.90
C ILE A 215 10.79 2.74 26.61
N TYR A 216 11.07 3.42 25.49
CA TYR A 216 10.92 2.86 24.15
C TYR A 216 12.17 3.13 23.31
N TYR A 217 12.28 2.39 22.23
CA TYR A 217 13.49 2.25 21.43
C TYR A 217 13.23 2.81 20.04
N LEU A 218 14.13 3.67 19.56
CA LEU A 218 14.11 4.21 18.21
C LEU A 218 15.35 3.71 17.47
N ASP A 219 15.14 3.10 16.31
CA ASP A 219 16.24 2.60 15.52
C ASP A 219 17.06 3.74 14.89
N GLY A 220 18.37 3.61 14.93
CA GLY A 220 19.34 4.51 14.33
C GLY A 220 20.06 3.91 13.13
N ASN A 221 19.66 2.72 12.66
CA ASN A 221 20.24 2.08 11.48
C ASN A 221 19.31 0.97 10.92
N PRO A 222 18.61 1.20 9.78
CA PRO A 222 19.00 2.10 8.69
C PRO A 222 18.64 3.57 8.85
N LEU A 223 17.83 3.95 9.86
CA LEU A 223 17.41 5.34 10.05
C LEU A 223 18.62 6.26 10.29
N ASN A 224 18.84 7.22 9.40
CA ASN A 224 19.83 8.27 9.62
C ASN A 224 19.13 9.56 10.08
N LEU A 225 19.08 9.79 11.40
CA LEU A 225 18.42 10.95 12.00
C LEU A 225 19.11 12.29 11.69
N LYS A 226 20.26 12.29 11.00
CA LYS A 226 20.86 13.51 10.44
C LYS A 226 20.19 13.97 9.15
N THR A 227 19.35 13.13 8.55
CA THR A 227 18.63 13.42 7.30
C THR A 227 17.18 13.80 7.60
N SER A 228 16.58 14.64 6.75
CA SER A 228 15.16 15.01 6.89
C SER A 228 14.22 13.81 6.78
N GLY A 229 14.53 12.85 5.90
CA GLY A 229 13.81 11.60 5.76
C GLY A 229 13.88 10.76 7.03
N GLY A 230 15.09 10.55 7.56
CA GLY A 230 15.29 9.82 8.81
C GLY A 230 14.62 10.49 10.02
N LEU A 231 14.66 11.81 10.13
CA LEU A 231 13.92 12.54 11.16
C LEU A 231 12.41 12.36 11.02
N THR A 232 11.87 12.49 9.81
CA THR A 232 10.43 12.32 9.59
C THR A 232 9.98 10.92 9.99
N THR A 233 10.69 9.88 9.53
CA THR A 233 10.41 8.50 9.91
C THR A 233 10.55 8.30 11.41
N GLY A 234 11.65 8.76 12.01
CA GLY A 234 11.91 8.56 13.44
C GLY A 234 10.91 9.30 14.33
N MET A 235 10.39 10.45 13.90
CA MET A 235 9.36 11.17 14.66
C MET A 235 7.98 10.52 14.49
N SER A 236 7.69 9.95 13.31
CA SER A 236 6.53 9.08 13.10
C SER A 236 6.59 7.88 14.05
N THR A 237 7.72 7.15 14.06
CA THR A 237 7.95 6.02 14.95
C THR A 237 7.87 6.42 16.42
N THR A 238 8.38 7.60 16.79
CA THR A 238 8.23 8.13 18.16
C THR A 238 6.76 8.29 18.57
N ALA A 239 5.91 8.83 17.68
CA ALA A 239 4.47 8.94 17.95
C ALA A 239 3.79 7.56 18.05
N HIS A 240 4.24 6.60 17.27
CA HIS A 240 3.78 5.22 17.23
C HIS A 240 4.11 4.46 18.54
N GLU A 241 5.40 4.41 18.91
CA GLU A 241 5.85 3.67 20.10
C GLU A 241 5.34 4.29 21.41
N PHE A 242 5.22 5.62 21.44
CA PHE A 242 4.62 6.28 22.60
C PHE A 242 3.13 5.95 22.74
N GLN A 243 2.40 5.75 21.64
CA GLN A 243 1.02 5.27 21.70
C GLN A 243 0.96 3.85 22.28
N HIS A 244 1.85 2.93 21.88
CA HIS A 244 1.90 1.59 22.49
C HIS A 244 2.15 1.63 24.00
N MET A 245 3.01 2.54 24.47
CA MET A 245 3.24 2.74 25.90
C MET A 245 1.96 3.21 26.63
N ILE A 246 1.25 4.19 26.06
CA ILE A 246 -0.06 4.62 26.61
C ILE A 246 -1.03 3.43 26.59
N GLN A 247 -1.09 2.68 25.51
CA GLN A 247 -1.96 1.51 25.37
C GLN A 247 -1.66 0.45 26.45
N TYR A 248 -0.39 0.22 26.78
CA TYR A 248 0.04 -0.72 27.83
C TYR A 248 -0.36 -0.27 29.24
N ASN A 249 -0.44 1.04 29.49
CA ASN A 249 -0.97 1.55 30.76
C ASN A 249 -2.38 1.00 31.02
N TYR A 250 -3.26 1.04 30.01
CA TYR A 250 -4.63 0.55 30.14
C TYR A 250 -4.70 -0.97 29.98
N HIS A 251 -4.16 -1.50 28.89
CA HIS A 251 -4.15 -2.92 28.52
C HIS A 251 -2.79 -3.54 28.78
N GLY A 252 -2.47 -3.66 30.06
CA GLY A 252 -1.23 -4.24 30.56
C GLY A 252 -1.13 -4.03 32.06
N ILE A 253 -1.32 -2.79 32.51
CA ILE A 253 -1.24 -2.41 33.94
C ILE A 253 -2.62 -2.28 34.59
N ILE A 254 -3.50 -1.40 34.08
CA ILE A 254 -4.78 -1.08 34.75
C ILE A 254 -5.77 -2.25 34.67
N TYR A 255 -5.98 -2.81 33.47
CA TYR A 255 -6.96 -3.89 33.28
C TYR A 255 -6.33 -5.29 33.22
N SER A 256 -5.01 -5.37 33.09
CA SER A 256 -4.27 -6.59 32.74
C SER A 256 -4.71 -7.18 31.38
N GLY A 257 -3.80 -7.83 30.64
CA GLY A 257 -4.08 -8.39 29.32
C GLY A 257 -3.59 -7.52 28.16
N SER A 258 -4.05 -7.79 26.94
CA SER A 258 -3.60 -7.12 25.72
C SER A 258 -4.75 -6.72 24.80
N GLN A 259 -4.54 -5.65 24.03
CA GLN A 259 -5.45 -5.22 22.98
C GLN A 259 -5.32 -6.12 21.74
N GLU A 260 -6.42 -6.31 21.00
CA GLU A 260 -6.39 -7.00 19.70
C GLU A 260 -5.40 -6.32 18.76
N THR A 261 -4.55 -7.09 18.06
CA THR A 261 -3.44 -6.55 17.27
C THR A 261 -3.90 -5.50 16.25
N PHE A 262 -4.99 -5.76 15.52
CA PHE A 262 -5.54 -4.78 14.56
C PHE A 262 -5.88 -3.43 15.22
N TYR A 263 -6.37 -3.45 16.46
CA TYR A 263 -6.69 -2.24 17.22
C TYR A 263 -5.44 -1.60 17.84
N ASN A 264 -4.52 -2.41 18.39
CA ASN A 264 -3.26 -1.94 18.95
C ASN A 264 -2.44 -1.17 17.90
N GLU A 265 -2.18 -1.80 16.75
CA GLU A 265 -1.41 -1.18 15.66
C GLU A 265 -2.20 -0.04 15.01
N GLY A 266 -3.51 -0.19 14.83
CA GLY A 266 -4.36 0.84 14.25
C GLY A 266 -4.37 2.15 15.04
N LEU A 267 -4.39 2.07 16.38
CA LEU A 267 -4.30 3.22 17.26
C LEU A 267 -2.91 3.90 17.17
N SER A 268 -1.83 3.12 17.16
CA SER A 268 -0.46 3.65 16.96
C SER A 268 -0.29 4.31 15.59
N LEU A 269 -0.84 3.74 14.53
CA LEU A 269 -0.75 4.29 13.16
C LEU A 269 -1.52 5.59 13.01
N VAL A 270 -2.70 5.71 13.66
CA VAL A 270 -3.41 7.00 13.66
C VAL A 270 -2.73 8.02 14.57
N ALA A 271 -1.93 7.59 15.56
CA ALA A 271 -1.09 8.48 16.37
C ALA A 271 -0.06 9.24 15.51
N GLU A 272 0.49 8.59 14.49
CA GLU A 272 1.37 9.23 13.50
C GLU A 272 0.62 10.37 12.77
N VAL A 273 -0.59 10.08 12.30
CA VAL A 273 -1.41 11.03 11.54
C VAL A 273 -1.91 12.20 12.38
N ILE A 274 -2.36 11.99 13.62
CA ILE A 274 -2.76 13.10 14.50
C ILE A 274 -1.57 14.00 14.84
N ASN A 275 -0.34 13.48 14.79
CA ASN A 275 0.87 14.26 14.94
C ASN A 275 1.37 14.81 13.59
N GLY A 276 0.59 14.72 12.52
CA GLY A 276 0.89 15.37 11.24
C GLY A 276 1.95 14.66 10.42
N TYR A 277 2.27 13.40 10.77
CA TYR A 277 3.12 12.54 9.96
C TYR A 277 2.28 11.78 8.91
N PRO A 278 2.91 11.31 7.81
CA PRO A 278 2.17 10.67 6.73
C PRO A 278 1.42 9.40 7.16
N LEU A 279 0.22 9.22 6.61
CA LEU A 279 -0.50 7.95 6.71
C LEU A 279 0.34 6.81 6.13
N TYR A 280 0.45 5.72 6.88
CA TYR A 280 1.23 4.54 6.50
C TYR A 280 0.85 3.99 5.11
N SER A 281 1.85 3.53 4.36
CA SER A 281 1.82 3.00 2.98
C SER A 281 0.44 2.73 2.39
N GLN A 282 -0.09 3.67 1.60
CA GLN A 282 -1.36 3.45 0.90
C GLN A 282 -1.20 2.77 -0.47
N SER A 283 0.03 2.69 -1.00
CA SER A 283 0.33 1.96 -2.24
C SER A 283 0.14 0.45 -2.08
N SER A 284 0.44 -0.09 -0.89
CA SER A 284 0.19 -1.48 -0.54
C SER A 284 -1.30 -1.82 -0.53
N TYR A 285 -2.17 -0.86 -0.19
CA TYR A 285 -3.62 -1.07 -0.08
C TYR A 285 -4.32 -1.32 -1.41
N TYR A 286 -3.82 -0.78 -2.53
CA TYR A 286 -4.41 -0.99 -3.87
C TYR A 286 -4.38 -2.48 -4.30
N ASN A 287 -3.40 -3.24 -3.80
CA ASN A 287 -3.22 -4.67 -4.10
C ASN A 287 -3.71 -5.60 -2.96
N ILE A 288 -4.42 -5.07 -1.96
CA ILE A 288 -5.00 -5.91 -0.91
C ILE A 288 -6.34 -6.46 -1.41
N SER A 289 -6.51 -7.77 -1.32
CA SER A 289 -7.85 -8.35 -1.43
C SER A 289 -8.73 -7.76 -0.32
N THR A 290 -9.72 -6.95 -0.71
CA THR A 290 -10.75 -6.45 0.22
C THR A 290 -11.64 -7.57 0.74
N ASN A 291 -11.65 -8.71 0.05
CA ASN A 291 -12.41 -9.90 0.43
C ASN A 291 -11.57 -10.85 1.30
N ARG A 292 -11.28 -10.42 2.52
CA ARG A 292 -10.67 -11.22 3.58
C ARG A 292 -11.24 -10.81 4.93
N TYR A 293 -10.98 -11.59 5.98
CA TYR A 293 -11.37 -11.18 7.33
C TYR A 293 -10.68 -9.85 7.70
N MET A 294 -11.48 -8.80 7.98
CA MET A 294 -10.96 -7.44 8.18
C MET A 294 -9.97 -7.33 9.34
N LEU A 295 -10.22 -8.03 10.45
CA LEU A 295 -9.41 -7.95 11.66
C LEU A 295 -8.27 -8.97 11.71
N ASP A 296 -8.09 -9.77 10.65
CA ASP A 296 -7.01 -10.74 10.58
C ASP A 296 -5.65 -10.03 10.58
N TRP A 297 -4.64 -10.64 11.20
CA TRP A 297 -3.30 -10.09 11.25
C TRP A 297 -2.29 -11.18 10.89
N ASN A 298 -1.48 -10.93 9.87
CA ASN A 298 -0.40 -11.80 9.41
C ASN A 298 -0.79 -13.30 9.29
N PRO A 299 -1.88 -13.64 8.56
CA PRO A 299 -2.44 -14.99 8.56
C PRO A 299 -1.48 -16.07 8.03
N ASN A 300 -0.54 -15.69 7.16
CA ASN A 300 0.44 -16.61 6.57
C ASN A 300 1.85 -16.44 7.14
N ASN A 301 2.00 -15.71 8.26
CA ASN A 301 3.27 -15.49 8.95
C ASN A 301 4.41 -14.96 8.05
N ASN A 302 4.12 -13.94 7.24
CA ASN A 302 5.10 -13.30 6.33
C ASN A 302 5.05 -11.76 6.36
N ALA A 303 6.14 -11.12 5.96
CA ALA A 303 6.28 -9.65 6.00
C ALA A 303 5.32 -8.91 5.06
N THR A 304 5.00 -9.48 3.89
CA THR A 304 4.08 -8.86 2.92
C THR A 304 2.67 -8.69 3.47
N ASP A 305 2.17 -9.69 4.20
CA ASP A 305 0.85 -9.64 4.82
C ASP A 305 0.81 -8.62 5.95
N VAL A 306 1.88 -8.54 6.75
CA VAL A 306 2.05 -7.52 7.79
C VAL A 306 1.93 -6.12 7.19
N LEU A 307 2.72 -5.79 6.16
CA LEU A 307 2.67 -4.46 5.51
C LEU A 307 1.26 -4.08 5.01
N LYS A 308 0.53 -5.07 4.47
CA LYS A 308 -0.85 -4.90 4.03
C LYS A 308 -1.81 -4.68 5.21
N ASP A 309 -1.61 -5.41 6.30
CA ASP A 309 -2.44 -5.32 7.49
C ASP A 309 -2.27 -3.97 8.21
N TYR A 310 -1.04 -3.43 8.29
CA TYR A 310 -0.77 -2.03 8.71
C TYR A 310 -1.52 -1.03 7.87
N SER A 311 -1.42 -1.15 6.54
CA SER A 311 -2.10 -0.23 5.61
C SER A 311 -3.62 -0.24 5.81
N ARG A 312 -4.18 -1.41 6.15
CA ARG A 312 -5.62 -1.58 6.43
C ARG A 312 -6.02 -0.99 7.78
N ALA A 313 -5.28 -1.28 8.84
CA ALA A 313 -5.53 -0.71 10.17
C ALA A 313 -5.41 0.82 10.14
N ALA A 314 -4.32 1.36 9.58
CA ALA A 314 -4.11 2.80 9.43
C ALA A 314 -5.29 3.49 8.75
N ARG A 315 -5.80 2.92 7.64
CA ARG A 315 -6.93 3.49 6.91
C ARG A 315 -8.24 3.44 7.71
N PHE A 316 -8.50 2.35 8.43
CA PHE A 316 -9.72 2.23 9.24
C PHE A 316 -9.72 3.21 10.41
N PHE A 317 -8.60 3.36 11.13
CA PHE A 317 -8.51 4.29 12.26
C PHE A 317 -8.45 5.75 11.83
N LEU A 318 -7.87 6.04 10.65
CA LEU A 318 -8.05 7.33 9.99
C LEU A 318 -9.54 7.63 9.75
N TYR A 319 -10.29 6.67 9.20
CA TYR A 319 -11.72 6.82 8.96
C TYR A 319 -12.46 7.12 10.28
N LEU A 320 -12.22 6.34 11.34
CA LEU A 320 -12.84 6.58 12.64
C LEU A 320 -12.55 7.99 13.17
N LYS A 321 -11.29 8.43 13.12
CA LYS A 321 -10.89 9.80 13.51
C LYS A 321 -11.66 10.87 12.73
N GLU A 322 -11.78 10.71 11.42
CA GLU A 322 -12.41 11.73 10.56
C GLU A 322 -13.93 11.77 10.68
N GLN A 323 -14.56 10.65 10.99
CA GLN A 323 -16.02 10.57 11.15
C GLN A 323 -16.49 10.92 12.57
N PHE A 324 -15.69 10.57 13.59
CA PHE A 324 -16.13 10.63 15.00
C PHE A 324 -15.22 11.47 15.89
N GLY A 325 -14.13 12.04 15.35
CA GLY A 325 -13.15 12.80 16.10
C GLY A 325 -12.22 11.93 16.94
N VAL A 326 -11.29 12.56 17.67
CA VAL A 326 -10.31 11.84 18.50
C VAL A 326 -10.91 11.22 19.76
N GLY A 327 -12.10 11.66 20.19
CA GLY A 327 -12.78 11.12 21.38
C GLY A 327 -13.07 9.62 21.27
N VAL A 328 -13.38 9.12 20.07
CA VAL A 328 -13.58 7.68 19.85
C VAL A 328 -12.28 6.89 20.07
N LEU A 329 -11.12 7.43 19.69
CA LEU A 329 -9.82 6.78 19.89
C LEU A 329 -9.51 6.65 21.38
N LYS A 330 -9.78 7.72 22.15
CA LYS A 330 -9.67 7.72 23.61
C LYS A 330 -10.56 6.67 24.25
N GLY A 331 -11.82 6.60 23.82
CA GLY A 331 -12.78 5.62 24.31
C GLY A 331 -12.35 4.17 24.08
N ILE A 332 -11.71 3.89 22.93
CA ILE A 332 -11.15 2.56 22.66
C ILE A 332 -9.97 2.28 23.60
N THR A 333 -9.00 3.21 23.71
CA THR A 333 -7.79 3.01 24.51
C THR A 333 -8.07 2.86 26.00
N GLN A 334 -9.02 3.61 26.55
CA GLN A 334 -9.34 3.61 27.98
C GLN A 334 -10.40 2.57 28.38
N SER A 335 -10.93 1.80 27.43
CA SER A 335 -11.93 0.77 27.70
C SER A 335 -11.32 -0.42 28.43
N SER A 336 -12.06 -1.01 29.37
CA SER A 336 -11.69 -2.31 29.95
C SER A 336 -11.95 -3.50 29.00
N LYS A 337 -12.53 -3.24 27.82
CA LYS A 337 -12.86 -4.21 26.79
C LYS A 337 -11.83 -4.11 25.66
N VAL A 338 -11.80 -5.12 24.79
CA VAL A 338 -10.87 -5.17 23.65
C VAL A 338 -11.62 -5.19 22.32
N GLY A 339 -10.92 -4.77 21.28
CA GLY A 339 -11.34 -4.85 19.89
C GLY A 339 -12.66 -4.12 19.63
N MET A 340 -13.51 -4.79 18.85
CA MET A 340 -14.83 -4.28 18.51
C MET A 340 -15.69 -3.99 19.74
N SER A 341 -15.53 -4.74 20.84
CA SER A 341 -16.33 -4.52 22.05
C SER A 341 -15.98 -3.19 22.73
N ALA A 342 -14.71 -2.78 22.69
CA ALA A 342 -14.29 -1.47 23.17
C ALA A 342 -14.92 -0.34 22.35
N LEU A 343 -14.92 -0.51 21.02
CA LEU A 343 -15.50 0.47 20.10
C LEU A 343 -17.02 0.59 20.27
N ASP A 344 -17.75 -0.52 20.23
CA ASP A 344 -19.22 -0.53 20.21
C ASP A 344 -19.87 -0.21 21.55
N LEU A 345 -19.29 -0.71 22.65
CA LEU A 345 -19.93 -0.63 23.97
C LEU A 345 -19.48 0.58 24.77
N ASP A 346 -18.29 1.13 24.48
CA ASP A 346 -17.71 2.22 25.28
C ASP A 346 -17.39 3.47 24.43
N ALA A 347 -16.69 3.32 23.30
CA ALA A 347 -16.20 4.47 22.54
C ALA A 347 -17.27 5.20 21.71
N LEU A 348 -18.10 4.46 20.95
CA LEU A 348 -19.17 5.04 20.13
C LEU A 348 -20.28 5.69 20.98
N PRO A 349 -20.72 5.10 22.11
CA PRO A 349 -21.67 5.76 23.01
C PRO A 349 -21.17 7.08 23.60
N ALA A 350 -19.85 7.31 23.63
CA ALA A 350 -19.25 8.53 24.15
C ALA A 350 -19.17 9.68 23.12
N VAL A 351 -19.61 9.46 21.87
CA VAL A 351 -19.64 10.48 20.81
C VAL A 351 -21.04 10.62 20.20
N PRO A 352 -21.39 11.76 19.56
CA PRO A 352 -22.74 12.00 19.02
C PRO A 352 -23.08 11.15 17.79
N THR A 353 -23.29 9.85 17.98
CA THR A 353 -23.62 8.89 16.92
C THR A 353 -24.59 7.82 17.42
N SER A 354 -25.50 7.37 16.57
CA SER A 354 -26.31 6.18 16.79
C SER A 354 -25.78 4.96 16.03
N ARG A 355 -24.66 5.11 15.32
CA ARG A 355 -24.10 4.08 14.46
C ARG A 355 -23.28 3.10 15.26
N ARG A 356 -23.32 1.84 14.84
CA ARG A 356 -22.51 0.75 15.40
C ARG A 356 -21.39 0.37 14.44
N PHE A 357 -20.43 -0.41 14.91
CA PHE A 357 -19.35 -0.98 14.11
C PHE A 357 -19.89 -1.66 12.84
N SER A 358 -21.00 -2.40 12.93
CA SER A 358 -21.66 -3.04 11.80
C SER A 358 -22.10 -2.07 10.70
N ASP A 359 -22.46 -0.84 11.06
CA ASP A 359 -22.85 0.21 10.12
C ASP A 359 -21.62 0.93 9.59
N ILE A 360 -20.64 1.17 10.46
CA ILE A 360 -19.38 1.84 10.15
C ILE A 360 -18.58 1.05 9.12
N VAL A 361 -18.49 -0.28 9.26
CA VAL A 361 -17.78 -1.14 8.30
C VAL A 361 -18.39 -1.04 6.90
N VAL A 362 -19.72 -1.02 6.79
CA VAL A 362 -20.40 -0.87 5.49
C VAL A 362 -20.06 0.49 4.87
N ASP A 363 -20.14 1.57 5.62
CA ASP A 363 -19.82 2.91 5.09
C ASP A 363 -18.35 3.09 4.78
N TRP A 364 -17.47 2.47 5.57
CA TRP A 364 -16.03 2.47 5.31
C TRP A 364 -15.71 1.77 3.99
N TRP A 365 -16.40 0.66 3.68
CA TRP A 365 -16.26 0.00 2.38
C TRP A 365 -16.80 0.86 1.23
N VAL A 366 -17.93 1.56 1.42
CA VAL A 366 -18.38 2.55 0.43
C VAL A 366 -17.33 3.66 0.26
N ALA A 367 -16.77 4.19 1.36
CA ALA A 367 -15.75 5.24 1.32
C ALA A 367 -14.46 4.79 0.60
N ASN A 368 -14.08 3.53 0.77
CA ASN A 368 -12.90 2.94 0.12
C ASN A 368 -13.03 2.86 -1.40
N TYR A 369 -14.25 2.74 -1.93
CA TYR A 369 -14.51 2.71 -3.37
C TYR A 369 -14.89 4.09 -3.94
N LEU A 370 -15.86 4.75 -3.30
CA LEU A 370 -16.41 6.02 -3.78
C LEU A 370 -15.46 7.18 -3.55
N ASN A 371 -14.91 7.27 -2.34
CA ASN A 371 -14.10 8.37 -1.81
C ASN A 371 -14.62 9.75 -2.23
N ASP A 372 -15.88 10.05 -1.91
CA ASP A 372 -16.52 11.33 -2.26
C ASP A 372 -17.45 11.79 -1.14
N ARG A 373 -16.97 12.76 -0.35
CA ARG A 373 -17.71 13.34 0.77
C ARG A 373 -18.85 14.27 0.36
N SER A 374 -18.93 14.65 -0.92
CA SER A 374 -20.03 15.50 -1.42
C SER A 374 -21.33 14.72 -1.62
N VAL A 375 -21.24 13.39 -1.79
CA VAL A 375 -22.42 12.51 -1.87
C VAL A 375 -22.99 12.29 -0.46
N ASP A 376 -22.13 11.93 0.47
CA ASP A 376 -22.38 11.88 1.91
C ASP A 376 -21.04 11.99 2.63
N ALA A 377 -20.96 12.75 3.72
CA ALA A 377 -19.74 12.97 4.48
C ALA A 377 -19.05 11.66 4.93
N LYS A 378 -19.83 10.59 5.14
CA LYS A 378 -19.32 9.29 5.56
C LYS A 378 -18.72 8.43 4.45
N TRP A 379 -18.89 8.80 3.18
CA TRP A 379 -18.41 8.01 2.03
C TRP A 379 -17.13 8.57 1.39
N GLY A 380 -16.28 9.19 2.20
CA GLY A 380 -14.94 9.57 1.78
C GLY A 380 -14.07 10.13 2.90
N TYR A 381 -12.86 10.51 2.52
CA TYR A 381 -11.80 10.95 3.44
C TYR A 381 -11.53 12.45 3.33
N ILE A 382 -11.17 13.08 4.44
CA ILE A 382 -10.59 14.44 4.46
C ILE A 382 -9.11 14.34 4.08
N TYR A 383 -8.43 13.30 4.54
CA TYR A 383 -7.06 13.01 4.18
C TYR A 383 -6.91 12.92 2.66
N PRO A 384 -5.98 13.69 2.07
CA PRO A 384 -5.89 13.80 0.63
C PRO A 384 -5.37 12.51 -0.01
N ASN A 385 -5.80 12.25 -1.25
CA ASN A 385 -5.24 11.21 -2.13
C ASN A 385 -5.31 9.77 -1.57
N VAL A 386 -6.29 9.45 -0.72
CA VAL A 386 -6.54 8.05 -0.33
C VAL A 386 -6.98 7.25 -1.58
N PRO A 387 -6.20 6.23 -2.01
CA PRO A 387 -6.49 5.52 -3.25
C PRO A 387 -7.72 4.63 -3.11
N LYS A 388 -8.49 4.56 -4.19
CA LYS A 388 -9.69 3.72 -4.30
C LYS A 388 -9.32 2.24 -4.41
N VAL A 389 -10.18 1.38 -3.87
CA VAL A 389 -10.08 -0.07 -4.06
C VAL A 389 -10.50 -0.47 -5.48
N SER A 390 -9.98 -1.61 -5.94
CA SER A 390 -10.32 -2.19 -7.23
C SER A 390 -11.68 -2.88 -7.21
N SER A 391 -12.23 -3.11 -8.40
CA SER A 391 -13.48 -3.85 -8.60
C SER A 391 -13.34 -4.82 -9.77
N THR A 392 -14.12 -5.90 -9.74
CA THR A 392 -14.30 -6.80 -10.89
C THR A 392 -15.23 -6.16 -11.89
N SER A 393 -14.75 -5.90 -13.10
CA SER A 393 -15.57 -5.30 -14.17
C SER A 393 -16.40 -6.36 -14.90
N ILE A 394 -17.70 -6.10 -15.03
CA ILE A 394 -18.68 -6.89 -15.76
C ILE A 394 -19.14 -6.05 -16.95
N LEU A 395 -18.86 -6.57 -18.15
CA LEU A 395 -19.15 -5.85 -19.39
C LEU A 395 -20.49 -6.27 -19.98
N ASN A 396 -20.74 -7.58 -20.05
CA ASN A 396 -22.04 -8.10 -20.44
C ASN A 396 -22.93 -8.17 -19.18
N PRO A 397 -23.99 -7.35 -19.08
CA PRO A 397 -24.88 -7.38 -17.92
C PRO A 397 -25.65 -8.69 -17.80
N ASN A 398 -25.67 -9.55 -18.83
CA ASN A 398 -26.33 -10.86 -18.81
C ASN A 398 -25.37 -11.90 -18.22
N VAL A 399 -25.27 -11.94 -16.90
CA VAL A 399 -24.39 -12.85 -16.17
C VAL A 399 -25.14 -13.51 -15.03
N THR A 400 -24.92 -14.81 -14.89
CA THR A 400 -25.34 -15.58 -13.72
C THR A 400 -24.09 -16.21 -13.12
N SER A 401 -23.82 -15.94 -11.85
CA SER A 401 -22.64 -16.44 -11.18
C SER A 401 -22.84 -16.52 -9.67
N SER A 402 -21.84 -17.05 -8.99
CA SER A 402 -21.75 -17.09 -7.53
C SER A 402 -20.35 -16.72 -7.10
N ASP A 403 -20.23 -16.13 -5.93
CA ASP A 403 -18.97 -15.84 -5.27
C ASP A 403 -19.19 -15.92 -3.76
N ALA A 404 -18.18 -15.59 -2.96
CA ALA A 404 -18.31 -15.63 -1.52
C ALA A 404 -17.52 -14.51 -0.85
N VAL A 405 -18.09 -13.94 0.22
CA VAL A 405 -17.50 -12.84 0.97
C VAL A 405 -17.05 -13.29 2.36
N TYR A 406 -15.85 -12.91 2.80
CA TYR A 406 -15.37 -13.20 4.15
C TYR A 406 -16.01 -12.27 5.20
N LYS A 407 -16.00 -12.68 6.47
CA LYS A 407 -16.52 -11.88 7.60
C LYS A 407 -15.87 -10.48 7.60
N LEU A 408 -16.66 -9.41 7.72
CA LEU A 408 -16.20 -8.01 7.63
C LEU A 408 -15.47 -7.63 6.33
N GLY A 409 -15.36 -8.53 5.35
CA GLY A 409 -14.74 -8.29 4.05
C GLY A 409 -15.71 -7.68 3.04
N ALA A 410 -15.16 -7.27 1.89
CA ALA A 410 -15.93 -6.64 0.82
C ALA A 410 -15.45 -7.06 -0.59
N GLN A 411 -16.40 -7.15 -1.50
CA GLN A 411 -16.22 -7.29 -2.95
C GLN A 411 -16.94 -6.17 -3.68
N TYR A 412 -16.43 -5.85 -4.87
CA TYR A 412 -16.97 -4.81 -5.74
C TYR A 412 -17.16 -5.39 -7.14
N LEU A 413 -18.40 -5.42 -7.62
CA LEU A 413 -18.78 -5.86 -8.96
C LEU A 413 -19.27 -4.65 -9.76
N SER A 414 -18.51 -4.22 -10.76
CA SER A 414 -18.79 -3.01 -11.54
C SER A 414 -19.34 -3.34 -12.90
N PHE A 415 -20.60 -3.01 -13.15
CA PHE A 415 -21.21 -3.05 -14.48
C PHE A 415 -20.89 -1.75 -15.20
N THR A 416 -20.09 -1.84 -16.27
CA THR A 416 -19.57 -0.65 -16.98
C THR A 416 -19.99 -0.60 -18.45
N SER A 417 -20.84 -1.54 -18.88
CA SER A 417 -21.40 -1.57 -20.24
C SER A 417 -22.77 -2.25 -20.27
N GLY A 418 -23.57 -1.90 -21.27
CA GLY A 418 -24.96 -2.32 -21.41
C GLY A 418 -25.97 -1.21 -21.08
N LYS A 419 -27.25 -1.58 -21.09
CA LYS A 419 -28.39 -0.72 -20.77
C LYS A 419 -29.43 -1.49 -19.95
N ASN A 420 -30.28 -0.76 -19.23
CA ASN A 420 -31.42 -1.35 -18.50
C ASN A 420 -31.00 -2.50 -17.57
N LEU A 421 -30.05 -2.26 -16.67
CA LEU A 421 -29.52 -3.30 -15.80
C LEU A 421 -30.60 -3.75 -14.80
N ARG A 422 -30.90 -5.04 -14.78
CA ARG A 422 -31.69 -5.71 -13.75
C ARG A 422 -30.82 -6.76 -13.08
N ILE A 423 -30.67 -6.71 -11.77
CA ILE A 423 -29.89 -7.70 -11.02
C ILE A 423 -30.65 -8.15 -9.78
N ASN A 424 -30.54 -9.44 -9.47
CA ASN A 424 -31.03 -10.04 -8.24
C ASN A 424 -29.86 -10.72 -7.53
N PHE A 425 -29.73 -10.53 -6.22
CA PHE A 425 -28.73 -11.18 -5.38
C PHE A 425 -29.40 -12.16 -4.42
N ASP A 426 -29.05 -13.44 -4.48
CA ASP A 426 -29.45 -14.43 -3.47
C ASP A 426 -28.31 -14.61 -2.46
N THR A 427 -28.53 -14.14 -1.24
CA THR A 427 -27.58 -14.23 -0.12
C THR A 427 -27.80 -15.49 0.73
N GLN A 428 -28.61 -16.45 0.27
CA GLN A 428 -28.98 -17.66 0.99
C GLN A 428 -29.57 -17.38 2.39
N ASN A 429 -30.42 -16.35 2.48
CA ASN A 429 -30.98 -15.83 3.73
C ASN A 429 -29.94 -15.34 4.77
N ASN A 430 -28.71 -15.04 4.34
CA ASN A 430 -27.71 -14.46 5.21
C ASN A 430 -27.91 -12.94 5.34
N ALA A 431 -28.59 -12.53 6.41
CA ALA A 431 -28.87 -11.12 6.71
C ALA A 431 -27.60 -10.27 6.96
N SER A 432 -26.47 -10.91 7.22
CA SER A 432 -25.18 -10.24 7.44
C SER A 432 -24.45 -9.87 6.16
N ILE A 433 -24.90 -10.37 5.00
CA ILE A 433 -24.43 -9.89 3.70
C ILE A 433 -25.21 -8.63 3.36
N LYS A 434 -24.50 -7.51 3.24
CA LYS A 434 -25.04 -6.18 2.90
C LYS A 434 -24.67 -5.83 1.47
N LEU A 435 -25.64 -5.28 0.77
CA LEU A 435 -25.55 -4.94 -0.64
C LEU A 435 -25.84 -3.45 -0.84
N LYS A 436 -24.93 -2.73 -1.49
CA LYS A 436 -25.13 -1.33 -1.91
C LYS A 436 -24.87 -1.22 -3.40
N ALA A 437 -25.65 -0.43 -4.12
CA ALA A 437 -25.36 -0.03 -5.48
C ALA A 437 -24.80 1.40 -5.49
N ILE A 438 -23.60 1.57 -6.03
CA ILE A 438 -22.90 2.83 -6.25
C ILE A 438 -23.02 3.15 -7.74
N LYS A 439 -23.88 4.11 -8.07
CA LYS A 439 -24.15 4.52 -9.45
C LYS A 439 -23.36 5.79 -9.77
N THR A 440 -22.67 5.81 -10.89
CA THR A 440 -21.95 7.00 -11.37
C THR A 440 -22.20 7.23 -12.85
N GLY A 441 -22.38 8.49 -13.24
CA GLY A 441 -22.53 8.88 -14.64
C GLY A 441 -22.91 10.36 -14.78
N PRO A 442 -23.45 10.77 -15.94
CA PRO A 442 -23.89 12.15 -16.20
C PRO A 442 -24.88 12.71 -15.17
N ALA A 443 -25.71 11.87 -14.54
CA ALA A 443 -26.63 12.28 -13.49
C ALA A 443 -25.95 12.47 -12.11
N GLY A 444 -24.62 12.35 -12.05
CA GLY A 444 -23.85 12.44 -10.82
C GLY A 444 -23.60 11.08 -10.18
N LYS A 445 -23.46 11.07 -8.85
CA LYS A 445 -23.14 9.89 -8.06
C LYS A 445 -24.23 9.62 -7.04
N GLN A 446 -24.61 8.37 -6.87
CA GLN A 446 -25.63 7.96 -5.91
C GLN A 446 -25.25 6.61 -5.29
N VAL A 447 -25.52 6.46 -3.99
CA VAL A 447 -25.42 5.16 -3.31
C VAL A 447 -26.80 4.79 -2.79
N VAL A 448 -27.25 3.56 -3.07
CA VAL A 448 -28.56 3.05 -2.66
C VAL A 448 -28.44 1.63 -2.10
N ASP A 449 -29.33 1.29 -1.17
CA ASP A 449 -29.46 -0.07 -0.64
C ASP A 449 -30.05 -1.01 -1.69
N VAL A 450 -29.54 -2.24 -1.72
CA VAL A 450 -30.04 -3.32 -2.58
C VAL A 450 -30.63 -4.38 -1.68
N THR A 451 -31.90 -4.73 -1.92
CA THR A 451 -32.61 -5.73 -1.12
C THR A 451 -32.28 -7.14 -1.65
N PRO A 452 -31.74 -8.06 -0.82
CA PRO A 452 -31.52 -9.45 -1.22
C PRO A 452 -32.81 -10.13 -1.69
N ALA A 453 -32.68 -11.10 -2.60
CA ALA A 453 -33.75 -11.87 -3.23
C ALA A 453 -34.82 -11.04 -3.98
N ALA A 454 -34.61 -9.72 -4.14
CA ALA A 454 -35.47 -8.83 -4.91
C ALA A 454 -34.74 -8.29 -6.14
N ASP A 455 -35.51 -8.00 -7.20
CA ASP A 455 -34.96 -7.37 -8.39
C ASP A 455 -34.59 -5.91 -8.11
N PHE A 456 -33.33 -5.59 -8.37
CA PHE A 456 -32.83 -4.23 -8.39
C PHE A 456 -32.68 -3.76 -9.85
N ASN A 457 -33.49 -2.76 -10.22
CA ASN A 457 -33.57 -2.26 -11.59
C ASN A 457 -32.93 -0.87 -11.70
N VAL A 458 -32.02 -0.72 -12.66
CA VAL A 458 -31.41 0.55 -13.07
C VAL A 458 -31.78 0.79 -14.53
N THR A 459 -32.99 1.30 -14.75
CA THR A 459 -33.57 1.51 -16.09
C THR A 459 -32.83 2.57 -16.91
N ASP A 460 -32.09 3.46 -16.24
CA ASP A 460 -31.27 4.50 -16.85
C ASP A 460 -29.76 4.16 -16.86
N PHE A 461 -29.43 2.89 -16.64
CA PHE A 461 -28.10 2.37 -16.91
C PHE A 461 -27.78 2.46 -18.40
N GLY A 462 -26.59 2.93 -18.74
CA GLY A 462 -26.15 3.23 -20.10
C GLY A 462 -26.59 4.60 -20.63
N THR A 463 -27.31 5.40 -19.84
CA THR A 463 -27.65 6.80 -20.16
C THR A 463 -27.23 7.75 -19.03
N ASN A 464 -27.95 7.75 -17.91
CA ASN A 464 -27.69 8.62 -16.76
C ASN A 464 -26.58 8.09 -15.85
N TYR A 465 -26.46 6.77 -15.80
CA TYR A 465 -25.41 6.07 -15.07
C TYR A 465 -24.65 5.17 -16.04
N THR A 466 -23.36 5.43 -16.20
CA THR A 466 -22.46 4.66 -17.08
C THR A 466 -21.80 3.51 -16.34
N ASP A 467 -21.73 3.62 -15.02
CA ASP A 467 -21.12 2.62 -14.14
C ASP A 467 -22.05 2.36 -12.96
N VAL A 468 -22.33 1.09 -12.70
CA VAL A 468 -23.10 0.64 -11.53
C VAL A 468 -22.28 -0.41 -10.81
N THR A 469 -21.72 -0.03 -9.66
CA THR A 469 -20.91 -0.92 -8.83
C THR A 469 -21.71 -1.43 -7.66
N PHE A 470 -21.81 -2.74 -7.53
CA PHE A 470 -22.35 -3.38 -6.35
C PHE A 470 -21.23 -3.62 -5.36
N LEU A 471 -21.36 -3.03 -4.17
CA LEU A 471 -20.61 -3.43 -2.99
C LEU A 471 -21.36 -4.61 -2.35
N ILE A 472 -20.66 -5.74 -2.23
CA ILE A 472 -21.10 -6.91 -1.47
C ILE A 472 -20.16 -7.02 -0.29
N CYS A 473 -20.66 -6.77 0.92
CA CYS A 473 -19.84 -6.87 2.13
C CYS A 473 -20.54 -7.64 3.21
N GLN A 474 -19.77 -8.19 4.12
CA GLN A 474 -20.30 -8.87 5.28
C GLN A 474 -20.15 -7.95 6.50
N ASN A 475 -21.17 -7.86 7.35
CA ASN A 475 -21.13 -7.00 8.53
C ASN A 475 -21.51 -7.72 9.83
N ASP A 476 -21.52 -9.05 9.86
CA ASP A 476 -21.76 -9.80 11.10
C ASP A 476 -20.61 -9.57 12.07
N PHE A 477 -20.98 -9.26 13.30
CA PHE A 477 -20.09 -8.95 14.40
C PHE A 477 -20.36 -9.84 15.61
N GLY A 478 -21.13 -10.93 15.46
CA GLY A 478 -21.55 -11.81 16.55
C GLY A 478 -20.49 -11.94 17.65
N PHE A 479 -20.89 -11.60 18.88
CA PHE A 479 -20.01 -11.54 20.05
C PHE A 479 -19.26 -12.86 20.20
N MET A 480 -17.93 -12.88 20.02
CA MET A 480 -17.02 -13.77 20.75
C MET A 480 -15.54 -13.66 20.31
N ASN A 481 -14.70 -13.96 21.30
CA ASN A 481 -13.24 -14.16 21.34
C ASN A 481 -12.63 -14.70 20.02
N THR A 482 -11.49 -14.11 19.63
CA THR A 482 -10.83 -14.18 18.30
C THR A 482 -10.33 -15.57 17.87
N SER A 483 -10.38 -16.58 18.74
CA SER A 483 -9.85 -17.94 18.45
C SER A 483 -10.87 -18.93 17.86
N GLN A 484 -12.17 -18.61 17.80
CA GLN A 484 -13.21 -19.50 17.25
C GLN A 484 -14.19 -18.82 16.27
N VAL A 485 -13.76 -17.73 15.63
CA VAL A 485 -14.62 -17.01 14.68
C VAL A 485 -14.70 -17.77 13.37
N ASN A 486 -15.91 -18.18 12.96
CA ASN A 486 -16.14 -18.57 11.57
C ASN A 486 -15.89 -17.35 10.68
N LYS A 487 -14.75 -17.33 9.99
CA LYS A 487 -14.32 -16.21 9.13
C LYS A 487 -15.04 -16.21 7.78
N GLY A 488 -15.87 -17.21 7.50
CA GLY A 488 -16.43 -17.49 6.18
C GLY A 488 -15.52 -18.42 5.36
N PRO A 489 -15.66 -18.42 4.02
CA PRO A 489 -16.41 -17.45 3.23
C PRO A 489 -17.94 -17.71 3.24
N TYR A 490 -18.74 -16.66 3.05
CA TYR A 490 -20.20 -16.71 2.96
C TYR A 490 -20.64 -16.54 1.51
N THR A 491 -21.22 -17.58 0.93
CA THR A 491 -21.60 -17.63 -0.48
C THR A 491 -22.81 -16.74 -0.79
N TYR A 492 -22.80 -16.14 -1.97
CA TYR A 492 -23.95 -15.47 -2.57
C TYR A 492 -23.99 -15.76 -4.08
N TYR A 493 -25.18 -15.64 -4.65
CA TYR A 493 -25.44 -15.78 -6.08
C TYR A 493 -25.96 -14.46 -6.62
N TYR A 494 -25.69 -14.20 -7.90
CA TYR A 494 -26.29 -13.06 -8.58
C TYR A 494 -26.72 -13.41 -9.99
N TYR A 495 -27.86 -12.85 -10.37
CA TYR A 495 -28.52 -13.04 -11.65
C TYR A 495 -28.76 -11.66 -12.23
N ALA A 496 -27.88 -11.26 -13.14
CA ALA A 496 -27.95 -9.99 -13.82
C ALA A 496 -28.43 -10.19 -15.26
N SER A 497 -29.20 -9.22 -15.73
CA SER A 497 -29.70 -9.13 -17.10
C SER A 497 -29.72 -7.68 -17.53
N GLY A 498 -29.65 -7.45 -18.83
CA GLY A 498 -29.78 -6.12 -19.41
C GLY A 498 -29.70 -6.17 -20.92
N THR A 499 -29.95 -5.04 -21.56
CA THR A 499 -29.71 -4.92 -23.00
C THR A 499 -28.22 -4.70 -23.21
N TYR A 500 -27.54 -5.72 -23.71
CA TYR A 500 -26.17 -5.59 -24.17
C TYR A 500 -26.18 -5.41 -25.68
N GLU A 501 -25.75 -4.24 -26.15
CA GLU A 501 -25.40 -4.11 -27.56
C GLU A 501 -24.00 -4.72 -27.71
N ASN A 502 -23.88 -5.84 -28.43
CA ASN A 502 -22.61 -6.52 -28.74
C ASN A 502 -21.61 -5.59 -29.44
N LYS A 503 -20.94 -4.74 -28.67
CA LYS A 503 -19.90 -3.83 -29.12
C LYS A 503 -18.59 -4.27 -28.47
N PRO A 504 -17.55 -4.66 -29.23
CA PRO A 504 -16.20 -4.85 -28.76
C PRO A 504 -15.71 -3.80 -27.79
N ILE A 505 -15.02 -4.27 -26.76
CA ILE A 505 -14.49 -3.47 -25.67
C ILE A 505 -12.97 -3.56 -25.74
N GLU A 506 -12.32 -2.38 -25.74
CA GLU A 506 -10.87 -2.26 -25.73
C GLU A 506 -10.32 -2.69 -24.35
N ILE A 507 -9.46 -3.71 -24.32
CA ILE A 507 -8.59 -3.96 -23.16
C ILE A 507 -7.38 -3.05 -23.34
N ALA A 508 -7.48 -1.86 -22.76
CA ALA A 508 -6.41 -0.87 -22.85
C ALA A 508 -5.29 -1.16 -21.85
N TYR A 509 -4.06 -1.00 -22.32
CA TYR A 509 -2.93 -0.62 -21.49
C TYR A 509 -2.36 0.69 -22.04
N ASP A 510 -2.32 1.72 -21.18
CA ASP A 510 -1.86 3.09 -21.44
C ASP A 510 -2.84 3.96 -22.27
N LEU A 511 -3.27 5.08 -21.67
CA LEU A 511 -4.16 6.08 -22.26
C LEU A 511 -3.40 7.29 -22.83
N ASN A 512 -2.09 7.36 -22.58
CA ASN A 512 -1.24 8.42 -23.09
C ASN A 512 -0.24 7.85 -24.10
N GLN A 513 0.11 8.63 -25.11
CA GLN A 513 1.22 8.28 -25.99
C GLN A 513 2.51 8.23 -25.14
N PRO A 514 3.32 7.15 -25.17
CA PRO A 514 4.50 6.99 -24.33
C PRO A 514 5.47 8.09 -24.65
N THR A 515 5.55 9.05 -23.76
CA THR A 515 6.28 10.24 -24.06
C THR A 515 7.77 9.90 -24.05
N GLY A 516 8.50 10.25 -25.11
CA GLY A 516 9.98 10.20 -25.19
C GLY A 516 10.48 9.30 -26.33
N VAL A 517 11.64 9.63 -26.89
CA VAL A 517 12.40 8.68 -27.73
C VAL A 517 13.28 7.88 -26.77
N PHE A 518 12.92 6.62 -26.54
CA PHE A 518 13.89 5.67 -25.98
C PHE A 518 14.63 5.08 -27.17
N ASN A 519 15.96 5.17 -27.21
CA ASN A 519 16.74 4.52 -28.26
C ASN A 519 16.90 3.04 -27.88
N TRP A 520 16.37 2.14 -28.68
CA TRP A 520 16.45 0.70 -28.45
C TRP A 520 17.59 0.11 -29.28
N PRO A 521 18.42 -0.77 -28.71
CA PRO A 521 19.33 -1.61 -29.49
C PRO A 521 18.56 -2.45 -30.54
N ALA A 522 19.17 -2.66 -31.71
CA ALA A 522 18.64 -3.57 -32.71
C ALA A 522 18.65 -5.02 -32.18
N GLY A 523 17.58 -5.77 -32.45
CA GLY A 523 17.40 -7.15 -31.95
C GLY A 523 16.33 -7.25 -30.85
N ASP A 524 16.01 -6.17 -30.14
CA ASP A 524 15.12 -6.26 -28.99
C ASP A 524 13.67 -6.69 -29.33
N SER A 525 12.89 -7.13 -28.33
CA SER A 525 11.44 -7.35 -28.48
C SER A 525 10.64 -6.46 -27.54
N VAL A 526 9.48 -5.97 -28.01
CA VAL A 526 8.50 -5.26 -27.18
C VAL A 526 7.39 -6.23 -26.81
N ALA A 527 7.13 -6.42 -25.52
CA ALA A 527 6.02 -7.23 -25.05
C ALA A 527 5.06 -6.46 -24.11
N VAL A 528 3.78 -6.79 -24.19
CA VAL A 528 2.71 -6.23 -23.35
C VAL A 528 1.92 -7.35 -22.71
N VAL A 529 1.71 -7.23 -21.41
CA VAL A 529 0.78 -8.07 -20.66
C VAL A 529 -0.59 -7.41 -20.67
N PHE A 530 -1.59 -8.18 -21.08
CA PHE A 530 -3.01 -7.82 -20.98
C PHE A 530 -3.64 -8.63 -19.86
N ASP A 531 -4.38 -7.97 -18.98
CA ASP A 531 -5.20 -8.66 -17.98
C ASP A 531 -6.36 -9.38 -18.66
N GLY A 532 -6.59 -10.63 -18.26
CA GLY A 532 -7.66 -11.44 -18.83
C GLY A 532 -9.03 -10.91 -18.42
N VAL A 533 -9.99 -10.98 -19.35
CA VAL A 533 -11.40 -10.68 -19.09
C VAL A 533 -12.18 -12.00 -19.16
N PRO A 534 -12.78 -12.47 -18.05
CA PRO A 534 -13.50 -13.75 -18.02
C PRO A 534 -14.49 -13.89 -19.19
N ASN A 535 -14.59 -15.10 -19.74
CA ASN A 535 -15.51 -15.46 -20.84
C ASN A 535 -15.28 -14.74 -22.19
N THR A 536 -14.11 -14.15 -22.42
CA THR A 536 -13.79 -13.48 -23.68
C THR A 536 -12.77 -14.23 -24.56
N MET A 537 -12.75 -13.88 -25.85
CA MET A 537 -11.77 -14.30 -26.85
C MET A 537 -11.02 -13.07 -27.37
N LEU A 538 -9.74 -13.24 -27.68
CA LEU A 538 -8.94 -12.19 -28.31
C LEU A 538 -9.33 -12.07 -29.79
N ASP A 539 -9.88 -10.92 -30.17
CA ASP A 539 -10.30 -10.62 -31.53
C ASP A 539 -9.15 -10.14 -32.38
N SER A 540 -8.47 -9.10 -31.90
CA SER A 540 -7.44 -8.42 -32.69
C SER A 540 -6.49 -7.66 -31.81
N ILE A 541 -5.34 -7.37 -32.39
CA ILE A 541 -4.33 -6.51 -31.79
C ILE A 541 -4.15 -5.31 -32.71
N ARG A 542 -4.11 -4.11 -32.15
CA ARG A 542 -3.64 -2.94 -32.88
C ARG A 542 -2.26 -2.56 -32.42
N VAL A 543 -1.35 -2.40 -33.37
CA VAL A 543 0.04 -2.05 -33.12
C VAL A 543 0.36 -0.76 -33.86
N ALA A 544 0.93 0.22 -33.17
CA ALA A 544 1.40 1.44 -33.79
C ALA A 544 2.85 1.27 -34.29
N LEU A 545 3.06 1.38 -35.60
CA LEU A 545 4.36 1.20 -36.25
C LEU A 545 4.92 2.53 -36.77
N ARG A 546 6.25 2.61 -36.89
CA ARG A 546 6.93 3.70 -37.63
C ARG A 546 7.67 3.24 -38.89
N THR A 547 7.77 1.94 -39.09
CA THR A 547 8.44 1.32 -40.24
C THR A 547 7.43 0.87 -41.29
N LEU A 548 7.89 0.76 -42.54
CA LEU A 548 7.19 0.06 -43.62
C LEU A 548 7.46 -1.45 -43.57
N ALA A 549 8.56 -1.86 -42.95
CA ALA A 549 8.95 -3.25 -42.86
C ALA A 549 7.94 -4.05 -42.00
N PRO A 550 7.55 -5.26 -42.42
CA PRO A 550 6.74 -6.14 -41.58
C PRO A 550 7.46 -6.49 -40.27
N MET A 551 6.72 -6.47 -39.16
CA MET A 551 7.20 -6.89 -37.85
C MET A 551 6.50 -8.18 -37.43
N ASN A 552 7.29 -9.20 -37.10
CA ASN A 552 6.76 -10.49 -36.66
C ASN A 552 6.68 -10.55 -35.14
N GLY A 553 5.60 -11.15 -34.64
CA GLY A 553 5.25 -11.22 -33.24
C GLY A 553 4.52 -12.50 -32.86
N GLY A 554 3.97 -12.54 -31.66
CA GLY A 554 3.16 -13.66 -31.18
C GLY A 554 2.27 -13.29 -30.01
N VAL A 555 1.50 -14.27 -29.55
CA VAL A 555 0.68 -14.21 -28.34
C VAL A 555 1.03 -15.41 -27.46
N TRP A 556 1.18 -15.21 -26.16
CA TRP A 556 1.47 -16.26 -25.17
C TRP A 556 0.55 -16.11 -23.96
N ARG A 557 0.33 -17.18 -23.20
CA ARG A 557 -0.16 -17.05 -21.82
C ARG A 557 0.88 -16.31 -21.00
N LYS A 558 0.43 -15.55 -20.00
CA LYS A 558 1.33 -15.06 -18.95
C LYS A 558 1.86 -16.27 -18.16
N ALA A 559 3.16 -16.31 -17.87
CA ALA A 559 3.72 -17.38 -17.05
C ALA A 559 3.16 -17.33 -15.61
N THR A 560 3.05 -18.49 -14.97
CA THR A 560 2.45 -18.65 -13.63
C THR A 560 3.47 -18.79 -12.50
N THR A 561 4.76 -18.94 -12.81
CA THR A 561 5.84 -19.15 -11.83
C THR A 561 7.13 -18.43 -12.23
N GLY A 562 7.84 -17.84 -11.25
CA GLY A 562 9.15 -17.22 -11.42
C GLY A 562 9.15 -15.82 -12.06
N THR A 563 10.33 -15.37 -12.51
CA THR A 563 10.55 -14.08 -13.20
C THR A 563 10.23 -14.10 -14.70
N ALA A 564 9.73 -15.23 -15.21
CA ALA A 564 9.42 -15.40 -16.63
C ALA A 564 8.13 -14.67 -17.01
N LEU A 565 8.11 -14.00 -18.17
CA LEU A 565 6.91 -13.31 -18.68
C LEU A 565 6.07 -14.22 -19.57
N PHE A 566 6.72 -14.99 -20.45
CA PHE A 566 6.09 -15.82 -21.46
C PHE A 566 5.84 -17.24 -20.93
N GLY A 567 4.56 -17.61 -20.89
CA GLY A 567 4.12 -18.99 -20.68
C GLY A 567 3.91 -19.71 -22.02
N LYS A 568 2.90 -20.59 -22.07
CA LYS A 568 2.54 -21.32 -23.29
C LYS A 568 2.22 -20.37 -24.44
N GLN A 569 2.82 -20.58 -25.61
CA GLN A 569 2.47 -19.84 -26.82
C GLN A 569 1.01 -20.13 -27.23
N LEU A 570 0.23 -19.07 -27.44
CA LEU A 570 -1.16 -19.09 -27.87
C LEU A 570 -1.29 -18.85 -29.38
N ALA A 571 -0.42 -18.02 -29.96
CA ALA A 571 -0.34 -17.76 -31.40
C ALA A 571 1.04 -17.24 -31.83
N GLY A 572 1.42 -17.46 -33.09
CA GLY A 572 2.64 -16.92 -33.69
C GLY A 572 3.12 -17.76 -34.88
N PRO A 573 3.84 -17.17 -35.86
CA PRO A 573 4.09 -15.73 -35.98
C PRO A 573 2.83 -14.95 -36.39
N ILE A 574 2.61 -13.79 -35.78
CA ILE A 574 1.64 -12.77 -36.25
C ILE A 574 2.42 -11.61 -36.86
N THR A 575 1.96 -11.02 -37.95
CA THR A 575 2.73 -10.00 -38.68
C THR A 575 1.99 -8.67 -38.71
N ALA A 576 2.70 -7.59 -38.37
CA ALA A 576 2.22 -6.21 -38.47
C ALA A 576 3.01 -5.47 -39.57
N THR A 577 2.34 -5.04 -40.64
CA THR A 577 3.00 -4.33 -41.75
C THR A 577 2.55 -2.87 -41.81
N GLY A 578 3.50 -1.95 -41.69
CA GLY A 578 3.21 -0.54 -41.79
C GLY A 578 2.90 -0.10 -43.23
N LYS A 579 1.97 0.85 -43.37
CA LYS A 579 1.57 1.50 -44.63
C LYS A 579 2.43 2.69 -45.06
N THR A 580 2.95 3.49 -44.12
CA THR A 580 3.77 4.69 -44.40
C THR A 580 4.94 4.82 -43.43
N TYR A 581 6.10 5.23 -43.94
CA TYR A 581 7.25 5.61 -43.13
C TYR A 581 7.00 6.99 -42.48
N VAL A 582 7.25 7.12 -41.17
CA VAL A 582 7.02 8.38 -40.42
C VAL A 582 8.36 8.94 -39.92
N SER A 583 8.83 10.04 -40.52
CA SER A 583 10.05 10.75 -40.12
C SER A 583 9.81 11.79 -39.02
N GLY A 584 10.81 12.07 -38.17
CA GLY A 584 10.78 13.14 -37.14
C GLY A 584 10.89 12.70 -35.67
N THR A 585 11.11 13.68 -34.77
CA THR A 585 11.20 13.49 -33.31
C THR A 585 9.83 13.25 -32.67
N TYR A 586 9.82 12.49 -31.58
CA TYR A 586 8.62 12.16 -30.82
C TYR A 586 8.02 13.37 -30.08
N PRO A 587 6.68 13.54 -29.99
CA PRO A 587 5.61 12.78 -30.65
C PRO A 587 5.18 13.40 -32.00
N PRO A 588 5.15 12.65 -33.12
CA PRO A 588 4.41 13.04 -34.30
C PRO A 588 2.91 12.69 -34.16
N SER A 589 2.05 13.46 -34.81
CA SER A 589 0.61 13.19 -34.90
C SER A 589 0.37 11.93 -35.75
N TRP A 590 0.06 10.81 -35.07
CA TRP A 590 -0.44 9.51 -35.57
C TRP A 590 0.57 8.57 -36.29
N PRO A 591 1.06 7.49 -35.64
CA PRO A 591 1.87 6.46 -36.28
C PRO A 591 0.96 5.35 -36.82
N ASN A 592 0.98 5.13 -38.13
CA ASN A 592 0.66 3.88 -38.83
C ASN A 592 0.10 2.71 -37.96
N TRP A 593 -1.18 2.80 -37.56
CA TRP A 593 -1.84 1.76 -36.77
C TRP A 593 -2.16 0.57 -37.66
N VAL A 594 -1.59 -0.58 -37.31
CA VAL A 594 -1.86 -1.85 -37.96
C VAL A 594 -2.76 -2.67 -37.07
N LYS A 595 -3.95 -3.02 -37.58
CA LYS A 595 -4.82 -4.02 -36.95
C LYS A 595 -4.43 -5.39 -37.47
N ILE A 596 -4.16 -6.32 -36.56
CA ILE A 596 -3.94 -7.74 -36.83
C ILE A 596 -5.18 -8.48 -36.35
N ASP A 597 -5.88 -9.13 -37.26
CA ASP A 597 -7.03 -9.96 -36.94
C ASP A 597 -6.59 -11.33 -36.43
N LEU A 598 -7.08 -11.71 -35.25
CA LEU A 598 -6.76 -12.97 -34.57
C LEU A 598 -7.99 -13.83 -34.30
N ARG A 599 -9.19 -13.40 -34.74
CA ARG A 599 -10.46 -14.10 -34.43
C ARG A 599 -10.45 -15.56 -34.88
N SER A 600 -9.84 -15.84 -36.04
CA SER A 600 -9.72 -17.21 -36.58
C SER A 600 -8.91 -18.14 -35.68
N LEU A 601 -8.01 -17.59 -34.86
CA LEU A 601 -7.13 -18.34 -33.97
C LEU A 601 -7.82 -18.78 -32.68
N LYS A 602 -9.02 -18.26 -32.38
CA LYS A 602 -9.81 -18.62 -31.21
C LYS A 602 -8.96 -18.62 -29.92
N ILE A 603 -8.25 -17.52 -29.69
CA ILE A 603 -7.38 -17.37 -28.52
C ILE A 603 -8.24 -16.98 -27.31
N ASP A 604 -8.17 -17.78 -26.24
CA ASP A 604 -8.87 -17.49 -24.98
C ASP A 604 -8.25 -16.29 -24.26
N ALA A 605 -9.03 -15.22 -24.11
CA ALA A 605 -8.65 -14.01 -23.36
C ALA A 605 -9.25 -14.00 -21.94
N GLY A 606 -9.78 -15.13 -21.46
CA GLY A 606 -10.31 -15.32 -20.12
C GLY A 606 -9.25 -15.25 -19.01
N SER A 607 -7.98 -15.41 -19.35
CA SER A 607 -6.84 -15.28 -18.45
C SER A 607 -5.77 -14.39 -19.07
N SER A 608 -4.94 -13.74 -18.24
CA SER A 608 -3.92 -12.81 -18.71
C SER A 608 -2.99 -13.43 -19.76
N PHE A 609 -2.64 -12.64 -20.76
CA PHE A 609 -1.84 -13.06 -21.90
C PHE A 609 -0.81 -11.97 -22.25
N VAL A 610 0.18 -12.36 -23.05
CA VAL A 610 1.30 -11.52 -23.48
C VAL A 610 1.29 -11.43 -24.99
N VAL A 611 1.42 -10.22 -25.52
CA VAL A 611 1.67 -9.98 -26.96
C VAL A 611 3.09 -9.46 -27.10
N SER A 612 3.84 -9.93 -28.09
CA SER A 612 5.20 -9.44 -28.36
C SER A 612 5.49 -9.30 -29.84
N PHE A 613 6.31 -8.31 -30.22
CA PHE A 613 6.85 -8.12 -31.57
C PHE A 613 8.37 -7.93 -31.52
N LEU A 614 9.08 -8.55 -32.47
CA LEU A 614 10.52 -8.40 -32.65
C LEU A 614 10.84 -7.07 -33.36
N ILE A 615 11.82 -6.32 -32.84
CA ILE A 615 12.37 -5.11 -33.45
C ILE A 615 13.47 -5.53 -34.44
N ASP A 616 13.18 -5.44 -35.73
CA ASP A 616 14.15 -5.68 -36.80
C ASP A 616 14.77 -4.35 -37.27
N GLY A 617 16.07 -4.35 -37.57
CA GLY A 617 16.80 -3.18 -38.08
C GLY A 617 16.68 -3.05 -39.60
N ALA A 618 16.74 -1.83 -40.14
CA ALA A 618 16.68 -1.61 -41.58
C ALA A 618 18.04 -1.19 -42.16
N TYR A 619 18.49 -1.97 -43.14
CA TYR A 619 19.67 -1.82 -43.98
C TYR A 619 19.54 -0.66 -45.00
N GLN A 620 20.65 0.05 -45.25
CA GLN A 620 20.81 1.10 -46.26
C GLN A 620 20.96 0.53 -47.68
N ALA A 621 20.38 1.18 -48.68
CA ALA A 621 20.27 0.68 -50.07
C ALA A 621 21.58 0.17 -50.71
N GLY A 622 21.57 -1.06 -51.27
CA GLY A 622 22.67 -1.54 -52.12
C GLY A 622 22.78 -3.06 -52.38
N LEU A 623 22.23 -3.94 -51.55
CA LEU A 623 22.34 -5.40 -51.72
C LEU A 623 20.98 -6.10 -51.64
N SER A 624 20.77 -7.05 -52.56
CA SER A 624 19.60 -7.92 -52.65
C SER A 624 19.55 -8.95 -51.52
N THR A 625 18.35 -9.16 -50.98
CA THR A 625 17.90 -10.13 -49.95
C THR A 625 18.01 -9.68 -48.49
N GLY A 626 16.84 -9.57 -47.83
CA GLY A 626 16.71 -9.57 -46.38
C GLY A 626 15.25 -9.65 -45.90
N PRO A 627 14.60 -10.84 -45.95
CA PRO A 627 13.40 -11.12 -45.17
C PRO A 627 13.69 -12.08 -44.00
N ASN A 628 12.82 -12.07 -43.00
CA ASN A 628 12.52 -13.15 -42.05
C ASN A 628 13.57 -13.53 -41.00
N ARG A 629 13.36 -13.04 -39.77
CA ARG A 629 13.44 -13.93 -38.61
C ARG A 629 12.01 -14.28 -38.16
N ILE A 630 11.60 -15.51 -38.42
CA ILE A 630 10.39 -16.10 -37.86
C ILE A 630 10.73 -16.56 -36.43
N MET A 631 9.91 -16.23 -35.42
CA MET A 631 9.96 -16.84 -34.08
C MET A 631 9.49 -18.30 -34.10
N ASN A 632 10.05 -19.15 -34.97
CA ASN A 632 9.67 -20.56 -35.00
C ASN A 632 10.39 -21.39 -33.93
N THR A 633 11.48 -20.89 -33.32
CA THR A 633 12.30 -21.71 -32.42
C THR A 633 12.97 -20.97 -31.25
N TYR A 634 12.80 -19.65 -31.09
CA TYR A 634 13.53 -18.91 -30.06
C TYR A 634 12.61 -18.49 -28.90
N GLN A 635 12.75 -19.16 -27.77
CA GLN A 635 12.19 -18.76 -26.48
C GLN A 635 13.09 -17.63 -25.93
N PRO A 636 12.59 -16.41 -25.66
CA PRO A 636 13.38 -15.41 -24.96
C PRO A 636 13.82 -15.98 -23.61
N THR A 637 15.11 -16.32 -23.47
CA THR A 637 15.64 -16.81 -22.21
C THR A 637 15.70 -15.64 -21.25
N SER A 638 14.88 -15.72 -20.21
CA SER A 638 14.86 -14.87 -19.02
C SER A 638 16.21 -14.22 -18.72
N ASN A 639 16.35 -12.93 -19.03
CA ASN A 639 17.17 -11.94 -18.32
C ASN A 639 17.10 -10.61 -19.07
N GLY A 640 16.15 -9.78 -18.66
CA GLY A 640 15.95 -8.40 -19.09
C GLY A 640 15.23 -7.67 -17.95
N LEU A 641 15.52 -6.38 -17.80
CA LEU A 641 15.03 -5.56 -16.68
C LEU A 641 13.53 -5.75 -16.48
N THR A 642 13.18 -6.15 -15.26
CA THR A 642 11.85 -6.51 -14.84
C THR A 642 10.96 -5.26 -14.71
N TYR A 643 9.73 -5.38 -15.17
CA TYR A 643 8.59 -4.64 -14.65
C TYR A 643 8.38 -5.04 -13.19
N THR A 644 8.66 -4.14 -12.25
CA THR A 644 8.21 -4.31 -10.88
C THR A 644 7.41 -3.09 -10.46
N THR A 645 6.33 -3.36 -9.73
CA THR A 645 5.49 -2.35 -9.11
C THR A 645 6.26 -1.68 -7.99
N ASN A 646 6.50 -0.38 -8.11
CA ASN A 646 6.54 0.51 -6.94
C ASN A 646 5.66 1.72 -7.27
N ASN A 647 4.58 1.90 -6.49
CA ASN A 647 3.67 3.07 -6.49
C ASN A 647 2.66 3.25 -7.66
N GLY A 648 2.16 2.16 -8.27
CA GLY A 648 0.88 2.22 -9.02
C GLY A 648 0.88 2.97 -10.36
N ILE A 649 2.04 3.23 -10.96
CA ILE A 649 2.17 3.70 -12.36
C ILE A 649 2.59 2.53 -13.26
N ARG A 650 1.95 2.41 -14.42
CA ARG A 650 2.08 1.34 -15.44
C ARG A 650 3.22 1.65 -16.46
N LYS A 651 4.14 0.73 -16.79
CA LYS A 651 5.19 0.85 -17.84
C LYS A 651 5.46 -0.45 -18.67
N TRP A 652 6.08 -0.32 -19.85
CA TRP A 652 6.33 -1.36 -20.88
C TRP A 652 7.59 -2.22 -20.63
N TYR A 653 7.71 -3.40 -21.28
CA TYR A 653 8.80 -4.39 -21.10
C TYR A 653 9.77 -4.45 -22.30
N ASN A 654 11.08 -4.64 -22.03
CA ASN A 654 12.16 -4.81 -23.02
C ASN A 654 12.77 -6.23 -22.96
N PHE A 655 13.21 -6.77 -24.10
CA PHE A 655 14.00 -8.02 -24.17
C PHE A 655 15.21 -7.83 -25.10
N TYR A 656 16.37 -8.38 -24.73
CA TYR A 656 17.59 -8.39 -25.54
C TYR A 656 17.60 -9.52 -26.58
N VAL A 657 18.12 -9.25 -27.78
CA VAL A 657 18.61 -10.27 -28.72
C VAL A 657 20.04 -9.94 -29.16
N ASP A 658 20.86 -10.98 -29.25
CA ASP A 658 22.33 -10.98 -29.40
C ASP A 658 22.90 -10.07 -30.52
N SER A 659 24.12 -9.57 -30.29
CA SER A 659 24.66 -8.23 -30.60
C SER A 659 25.57 -8.11 -31.84
N SER A 660 25.26 -8.72 -32.98
CA SER A 660 26.21 -8.77 -34.13
C SER A 660 25.82 -8.04 -35.43
N ALA A 661 24.89 -7.07 -35.41
CA ALA A 661 24.48 -6.33 -36.62
C ALA A 661 24.65 -4.79 -36.52
N PRO A 662 24.93 -4.07 -37.64
CA PRO A 662 25.14 -2.62 -37.64
C PRO A 662 23.89 -1.80 -37.31
N GLN A 663 24.14 -0.61 -36.75
CA GLN A 663 23.18 0.29 -36.13
C GLN A 663 22.36 1.09 -37.14
N ASP A 664 21.05 0.85 -37.16
CA ASP A 664 19.97 1.87 -37.18
C ASP A 664 18.59 1.17 -37.19
N SER A 665 17.73 1.41 -36.19
CA SER A 665 16.43 0.71 -36.07
C SER A 665 15.28 1.57 -35.53
N PHE A 666 14.11 1.35 -36.12
CA PHE A 666 12.82 2.01 -35.86
C PHE A 666 12.00 1.28 -34.79
N ILE A 667 11.13 2.00 -34.06
CA ILE A 667 10.50 1.54 -32.80
C ILE A 667 8.99 1.29 -32.97
N VAL A 668 8.46 0.31 -32.21
CA VAL A 668 7.01 0.05 -31.96
C VAL A 668 6.59 0.75 -30.67
N TYR A 669 5.46 1.47 -30.68
CA TYR A 669 5.14 2.41 -29.58
C TYR A 669 3.87 2.08 -28.78
N LEU A 670 2.85 1.45 -29.37
CA LEU A 670 1.63 1.05 -28.63
C LEU A 670 1.08 -0.27 -29.15
N MET A 671 0.60 -1.12 -28.23
CA MET A 671 -0.23 -2.28 -28.52
C MET A 671 -1.55 -2.18 -27.76
N ARG A 672 -2.66 -2.39 -28.46
CA ARG A 672 -4.01 -2.52 -27.89
C ARG A 672 -4.55 -3.91 -28.20
N ALA A 673 -5.28 -4.51 -27.27
CA ALA A 673 -5.99 -5.76 -27.48
C ALA A 673 -7.50 -5.52 -27.47
N TYR A 674 -8.21 -6.18 -28.38
CA TYR A 674 -9.65 -6.14 -28.48
C TYR A 674 -10.19 -7.54 -28.22
N VAL A 675 -11.23 -7.63 -27.40
CA VAL A 675 -11.86 -8.92 -27.10
C VAL A 675 -13.35 -8.89 -27.39
N SER A 676 -13.89 -10.07 -27.71
CA SER A 676 -15.33 -10.32 -27.82
C SER A 676 -15.77 -11.45 -26.91
N ASP A 677 -17.08 -11.52 -26.65
CA ASP A 677 -17.70 -12.66 -25.98
C ASP A 677 -17.54 -13.93 -26.84
N LYS A 678 -17.27 -15.07 -26.19
CA LYS A 678 -17.17 -16.40 -26.81
C LYS A 678 -18.39 -16.78 -27.67
N THR A 679 -19.55 -16.15 -27.49
CA THR A 679 -20.83 -16.71 -27.93
C THR A 679 -21.46 -16.16 -29.22
N THR A 680 -21.06 -15.04 -29.84
CA THR A 680 -21.91 -14.45 -30.93
C THR A 680 -21.27 -13.76 -32.15
N GLY A 681 -19.95 -13.82 -32.38
CA GLY A 681 -19.37 -13.73 -33.74
C GLY A 681 -19.65 -12.48 -34.62
N VAL A 682 -20.04 -11.32 -34.08
CA VAL A 682 -20.20 -10.08 -34.87
C VAL A 682 -19.48 -8.91 -34.19
N GLU A 683 -18.68 -8.18 -34.99
CA GLU A 683 -17.74 -7.13 -34.56
C GLU A 683 -18.32 -5.70 -34.61
N LYS A 684 -18.01 -4.87 -33.61
CA LYS A 684 -17.97 -3.40 -33.68
C LYS A 684 -17.16 -2.68 -32.56
N VAL A 685 -16.06 -2.03 -32.94
CA VAL A 685 -15.09 -1.31 -32.06
C VAL A 685 -15.65 -0.02 -31.42
N ILE A 686 -15.43 0.21 -30.10
CA ILE A 686 -15.61 1.51 -29.39
C ILE A 686 -14.49 1.79 -28.34
N GLU A 687 -14.18 3.08 -28.13
CA GLU A 687 -13.10 3.71 -27.34
C GLU A 687 -13.68 4.66 -26.25
N LEU A 688 -13.05 4.77 -25.06
CA LEU A 688 -13.34 5.77 -23.99
C LEU A 688 -12.06 6.21 -23.20
N MET A 689 -11.93 7.51 -22.89
CA MET A 689 -10.73 8.25 -22.37
C MET A 689 -10.75 8.64 -20.86
N PRO A 690 -9.61 8.99 -20.21
CA PRO A 690 -9.56 10.15 -19.27
C PRO A 690 -8.18 10.85 -18.88
N ALA A 691 -8.30 12.12 -18.40
CA ALA A 691 -7.50 12.94 -17.42
C ALA A 691 -6.98 14.34 -17.91
N THR A 692 -6.88 15.36 -17.04
CA THR A 692 -6.66 16.81 -17.35
C THR A 692 -5.35 17.43 -16.81
N TYR A 693 -4.93 18.62 -17.29
CA TYR A 693 -3.79 19.41 -16.77
C TYR A 693 -4.02 19.95 -15.34
N SER A 694 -2.99 19.97 -14.48
CA SER A 694 -3.05 20.61 -13.13
C SER A 694 -1.69 21.12 -12.63
N LEU A 695 -1.68 22.15 -11.76
CA LEU A 695 -0.50 22.66 -11.03
C LEU A 695 -0.81 22.72 -9.53
N ASN A 696 -0.03 22.00 -8.72
CA ASN A 696 -0.23 21.89 -7.28
C ASN A 696 0.50 23.00 -6.52
N GLN A 697 0.09 23.20 -5.27
CA GLN A 697 0.79 24.11 -4.36
C GLN A 697 2.20 23.56 -4.06
N ASN A 698 3.21 24.42 -4.04
CA ASN A 698 4.56 24.01 -3.66
C ASN A 698 4.58 23.57 -2.18
N TYR A 699 5.36 22.54 -1.85
CA TYR A 699 5.50 22.06 -0.48
C TYR A 699 6.97 21.81 -0.13
N PRO A 700 7.46 22.29 1.03
CA PRO A 700 6.77 23.17 1.98
C PRO A 700 6.48 24.58 1.41
N ASN A 701 5.52 25.33 1.99
CA ASN A 701 5.25 26.74 1.71
C ASN A 701 4.71 27.45 2.98
N PRO A 702 5.43 28.37 3.64
CA PRO A 702 6.74 28.91 3.27
C PRO A 702 7.84 27.86 3.20
N PHE A 703 8.87 28.10 2.40
CA PHE A 703 9.99 27.17 2.21
C PHE A 703 11.33 27.79 2.59
N ASN A 704 12.24 26.96 3.11
CA ASN A 704 13.65 27.28 3.36
C ASN A 704 14.45 25.97 3.58
N PRO A 705 15.56 25.72 2.88
CA PRO A 705 16.04 26.43 1.68
C PRO A 705 15.42 25.88 0.39
N SER A 706 14.61 24.81 0.43
CA SER A 706 14.03 24.19 -0.78
C SER A 706 12.55 23.81 -0.66
N THR A 707 11.87 23.75 -1.79
CA THR A 707 10.47 23.32 -1.95
C THR A 707 10.33 22.44 -3.18
N VAL A 708 9.30 21.59 -3.22
CA VAL A 708 8.90 20.86 -4.42
C VAL A 708 7.62 21.46 -4.99
N ILE A 709 7.59 21.71 -6.30
CA ILE A 709 6.40 22.10 -7.05
C ILE A 709 5.93 20.90 -7.88
N SER A 710 4.70 20.44 -7.62
CA SER A 710 4.11 19.29 -8.32
C SER A 710 3.08 19.73 -9.37
N TYR A 711 2.96 19.01 -10.47
CA TYR A 711 1.95 19.26 -11.51
C TYR A 711 1.65 18.01 -12.34
N ASN A 712 0.46 17.92 -12.92
CA ASN A 712 0.08 16.82 -13.81
C ASN A 712 -0.13 17.30 -15.24
N LEU A 713 0.39 16.52 -16.18
CA LEU A 713 0.20 16.69 -17.61
C LEU A 713 -0.64 15.53 -18.15
N PRO A 714 -1.78 15.76 -18.81
CA PRO A 714 -2.57 14.73 -19.45
C PRO A 714 -1.97 14.28 -20.79
N ALA A 715 -1.10 15.10 -21.37
CA ALA A 715 -0.35 14.79 -22.58
C ALA A 715 1.06 15.39 -22.45
N ALA A 716 2.05 14.75 -23.10
CA ALA A 716 3.39 15.32 -23.22
C ALA A 716 3.33 16.72 -23.82
N GLY A 717 4.19 17.59 -23.37
CA GLY A 717 4.31 18.92 -23.94
C GLY A 717 5.54 19.62 -23.42
N HIS A 718 5.92 20.70 -24.10
CA HIS A 718 6.92 21.61 -23.57
C HIS A 718 6.37 22.25 -22.30
N VAL A 719 6.98 21.95 -21.16
CA VAL A 719 6.66 22.56 -19.88
C VAL A 719 7.68 23.63 -19.59
N SER A 720 7.17 24.84 -19.39
CA SER A 720 7.92 25.94 -18.81
C SER A 720 7.39 26.16 -17.40
N LEU A 721 8.13 25.70 -16.39
CA LEU A 721 7.90 26.01 -14.97
C LEU A 721 8.98 26.99 -14.52
N LYS A 722 8.56 28.23 -14.35
CA LYS A 722 9.44 29.36 -14.05
C LYS A 722 9.01 30.06 -12.78
N ILE A 723 9.97 30.64 -12.08
CA ILE A 723 9.78 31.38 -10.84
C ILE A 723 10.01 32.86 -11.12
N TYR A 724 9.14 33.69 -10.56
CA TYR A 724 9.11 35.13 -10.68
C TYR A 724 9.13 35.79 -9.30
N ASP A 725 9.77 36.94 -9.18
CA ASP A 725 9.68 37.79 -8.00
C ASP A 725 8.40 38.66 -8.01
N LEU A 726 8.22 39.48 -6.97
CA LEU A 726 7.09 40.41 -6.84
C LEU A 726 6.98 41.44 -7.98
N MET A 727 8.08 41.74 -8.67
CA MET A 727 8.11 42.67 -9.80
C MET A 727 7.84 41.95 -11.13
N GLY A 728 7.57 40.64 -11.11
CA GLY A 728 7.34 39.82 -12.29
C GLY A 728 8.62 39.46 -13.04
N ARG A 729 9.80 39.69 -12.46
CA ARG A 729 11.08 39.31 -13.08
C ARG A 729 11.30 37.81 -12.90
N GLU A 730 11.66 37.11 -13.96
CA GLU A 730 12.05 35.70 -13.89
C GLU A 730 13.35 35.58 -13.09
N VAL A 731 13.32 34.80 -12.01
CA VAL A 731 14.46 34.64 -11.11
C VAL A 731 15.01 33.21 -11.08
N ALA A 732 14.23 32.23 -11.55
CA ALA A 732 14.72 30.87 -11.80
C ALA A 732 13.83 30.16 -12.82
N THR A 733 14.45 29.37 -13.67
CA THR A 733 13.76 28.37 -14.50
C THR A 733 13.98 27.01 -13.87
N LEU A 734 12.90 26.36 -13.39
CA LEU A 734 12.99 25.01 -12.82
C LEU A 734 12.88 23.95 -13.91
N VAL A 735 12.03 24.22 -14.89
CA VAL A 735 11.79 23.36 -16.04
C VAL A 735 11.56 24.27 -17.22
N ASP A 736 12.34 24.10 -18.27
CA ASP A 736 12.02 24.64 -19.59
C ASP A 736 12.43 23.59 -20.61
N LYS A 737 11.66 22.50 -20.58
CA LYS A 737 11.94 21.33 -21.40
C LYS A 737 10.66 20.58 -21.69
N PHE A 738 10.74 19.78 -22.75
CA PHE A 738 9.70 18.82 -23.04
C PHE A 738 9.55 17.83 -21.88
N GLN A 739 8.34 17.75 -21.33
CA GLN A 739 8.00 16.85 -20.25
C GLN A 739 6.83 15.96 -20.62
N GLN A 740 6.79 14.83 -19.94
CA GLN A 740 6.03 13.64 -20.28
C GLN A 740 4.62 13.72 -19.70
N ALA A 741 3.63 13.00 -20.25
CA ALA A 741 2.32 12.93 -19.59
C ALA A 741 2.49 12.24 -18.22
N GLY A 742 1.78 12.68 -17.19
CA GLY A 742 1.89 12.20 -15.83
C GLY A 742 2.21 13.29 -14.81
N SER A 743 2.45 12.87 -13.57
CA SER A 743 2.80 13.73 -12.46
C SER A 743 4.30 14.05 -12.44
N HIS A 744 4.63 15.32 -12.28
CA HIS A 744 6.01 15.80 -12.19
C HIS A 744 6.21 16.56 -10.89
N ASN A 745 7.42 16.48 -10.38
CA ASN A 745 7.90 17.22 -9.22
C ASN A 745 9.16 17.98 -9.63
N SER A 746 9.20 19.28 -9.36
CA SER A 746 10.37 20.12 -9.60
C SER A 746 10.82 20.73 -8.29
N GLN A 747 12.06 20.42 -7.89
CA GLN A 747 12.64 21.01 -6.70
C GLN A 747 13.19 22.40 -7.01
N PHE A 748 12.80 23.38 -6.20
CA PHE A 748 13.42 24.69 -6.17
C PHE A 748 14.25 24.81 -4.88
N SER A 749 15.52 25.18 -5.00
CA SER A 749 16.43 25.37 -3.86
C SER A 749 17.18 26.68 -3.98
N ILE A 750 17.34 27.38 -2.86
CA ILE A 750 18.08 28.64 -2.77
C ILE A 750 19.50 28.46 -2.20
N LEU A 751 19.95 27.22 -1.98
CA LEU A 751 21.26 26.92 -1.35
C LEU A 751 22.45 27.50 -2.12
N ASN A 752 22.34 27.63 -3.45
CA ASN A 752 23.42 28.11 -4.31
C ASN A 752 23.08 29.47 -4.95
N SER A 753 22.18 30.25 -4.36
CA SER A 753 21.67 31.48 -4.98
C SER A 753 21.21 32.52 -3.95
N GLN A 754 21.45 33.80 -4.24
CA GLN A 754 21.10 34.91 -3.34
C GLN A 754 19.64 35.38 -3.52
N PHE A 755 18.67 34.54 -3.14
CA PHE A 755 17.26 34.96 -3.07
C PHE A 755 16.94 35.66 -1.74
N ALA A 756 16.17 36.74 -1.73
CA ALA A 756 15.75 37.43 -0.51
C ALA A 756 14.52 36.76 0.11
N SER A 757 14.33 36.84 1.43
CA SER A 757 13.04 36.45 2.04
C SER A 757 11.91 37.26 1.44
N GLY A 758 10.80 36.62 1.10
CA GLY A 758 9.68 37.31 0.44
C GLY A 758 8.75 36.38 -0.34
N ILE A 759 7.81 37.00 -1.05
CA ILE A 759 6.85 36.31 -1.89
C ILE A 759 7.45 36.11 -3.29
N TYR A 760 7.27 34.91 -3.82
CA TYR A 760 7.59 34.55 -5.19
C TYR A 760 6.37 33.90 -5.84
N PHE A 761 6.33 33.89 -7.17
CA PHE A 761 5.32 33.19 -7.94
C PHE A 761 5.98 32.14 -8.81
N TYR A 762 5.33 31.01 -9.02
CA TYR A 762 5.75 30.05 -10.03
C TYR A 762 4.61 29.84 -11.02
N THR A 763 4.96 29.84 -12.29
CA THR A 763 4.01 29.69 -13.40
C THR A 763 4.42 28.48 -14.21
N ILE A 764 3.45 27.58 -14.43
CA ILE A 764 3.58 26.53 -15.43
C ILE A 764 2.89 26.96 -16.72
N LYS A 765 3.54 26.71 -17.85
CA LYS A 765 2.98 26.83 -19.20
C LYS A 765 3.25 25.56 -19.98
N THR A 766 2.22 24.98 -20.59
CA THR A 766 2.31 23.79 -21.44
C THR A 766 1.13 23.72 -22.40
N GLY A 767 1.39 23.72 -23.71
CA GLY A 767 0.36 23.91 -24.73
C GLY A 767 -0.44 25.20 -24.47
N ASN A 768 -1.77 25.06 -24.37
CA ASN A 768 -2.71 26.16 -24.03
C ASN A 768 -2.94 26.32 -22.51
N PHE A 769 -2.35 25.47 -21.68
CA PHE A 769 -2.53 25.51 -20.22
C PHE A 769 -1.47 26.44 -19.58
N ILE A 770 -1.94 27.49 -18.91
CA ILE A 770 -1.11 28.40 -18.12
C ILE A 770 -1.72 28.47 -16.71
N LYS A 771 -0.92 28.22 -15.68
CA LYS A 771 -1.35 28.34 -14.28
C LYS A 771 -0.23 28.90 -13.43
N THR A 772 -0.56 29.87 -12.58
CA THR A 772 0.38 30.51 -11.65
C THR A 772 -0.05 30.26 -10.21
N LYS A 773 0.91 30.05 -9.31
CA LYS A 773 0.71 29.92 -7.87
C LYS A 773 1.79 30.68 -7.10
N LYS A 774 1.44 31.06 -5.86
CA LYS A 774 2.27 31.87 -4.96
C LYS A 774 3.07 30.95 -4.01
N MET A 775 4.33 31.27 -3.76
CA MET A 775 5.16 30.67 -2.73
C MET A 775 5.85 31.74 -1.88
N VAL A 776 6.25 31.39 -0.66
CA VAL A 776 6.88 32.31 0.31
C VAL A 776 8.23 31.72 0.70
N LEU A 777 9.30 32.47 0.46
CA LEU A 777 10.65 32.14 0.93
C LEU A 777 10.89 32.81 2.28
N MET A 778 11.32 32.05 3.28
CA MET A 778 11.57 32.54 4.63
C MET A 778 12.96 32.13 5.09
N LYS A 779 13.98 32.98 4.84
CA LYS A 779 15.35 32.77 5.34
C LYS A 779 15.46 32.94 6.84
#